data_AF-A0A151IAW8-F1
#
_entry.id   AF-A0A151IAW8-F1
#
_cell.length_a   1.000
_cell.length_b   1.000
_cell.length_c   1.000
_cell.angle_alpha   90.00
_cell.angle_beta   90.00
_cell.angle_gamma   90.00
#
_symmetry.space_group_name_H-M   'P 1'
#
loop_
_entity.id
_entity.type
_entity.pdbx_description
1 polymer ?
#
loop_
_entity_poly.entity_id
_entity_poly.type
_entity_poly.pdbx_seq_one_letter_code
_entity_poly.pdbx_strand_id
1 'polypeptide(L)'
;DCGATSGDGFNISTLSLLDVGNCDLEDVEPREEEVYIQLMQTSDYDKVPAVQCKIEINRVIHYCGMHSHISVVHNGQREYFQEIGEQSCRRLHETGVLRIGNAVMDLIKVNMTNYRRATLAGSATVDGKCAGAQYTDGYGSWDNVIVQADVKITLKTMELSVKRKLGHVILPSGTFCKLSSKYCLDADGSETYWSPIPVDNCHFDQYDILYEGSATRLVPKNNYSTPTVYTVTTQETTFALTKTIDMDVCGYKLSQTEHPKLFILQTQKGRTFKTRSRITVDNLDIFLYVNSKFVYVEKHIKKQLTQLYQNIMEQKCAIEKQVLQNALTLASIAPDETAYRIMREPGYTAVLSGEALHLVKCISVECKLRHEEHCYTELPVTHANQSFFLQPRSRILTKTGTLRDCNQLLPVMYKLHGIWFRLTPKPIEVIAPAILQPLSHPTWQYSSSSSLATSGIYSTEDLDRLRAHIMFPVERPSIVNTLARGAMGNEIHAGSVSLANLLDEESLNRIADSAGKRVWRGFVTFGSASAGVLAIFIIIRTTKLVIDTMIHGYALHTMYGWSLHLIGAIWGSVTHLLLHLGNRRNPRPQEDTNAETPSEAVGPSAPLSTPEDEPSTSHPSSENLHPSHVHPSVILSKINEKQSAPAIYKTYTYSDLMLRPR
;
A
#
# COMPACT_ATOMS: atom_id res chain seq x y z
N ASP A 1 -44.93 -47.29 -32.47
CA ASP A 1 -46.00 -48.24 -32.14
C ASP A 1 -45.83 -48.71 -30.69
N CYS A 2 -46.91 -48.70 -29.91
CA CYS A 2 -46.93 -49.14 -28.52
C CYS A 2 -47.75 -50.43 -28.32
N GLY A 3 -48.34 -51.00 -29.38
CA GLY A 3 -49.21 -52.19 -29.34
C GLY A 3 -48.60 -53.40 -30.03
N ALA A 4 -47.30 -53.64 -29.82
CA ALA A 4 -46.53 -54.63 -30.56
C ALA A 4 -47.02 -56.08 -30.36
N THR A 5 -47.22 -56.80 -31.46
CA THR A 5 -47.54 -58.25 -31.49
C THR A 5 -46.33 -59.11 -31.87
N SER A 6 -45.12 -58.58 -31.70
CA SER A 6 -43.82 -59.24 -31.90
C SER A 6 -43.17 -59.52 -30.55
N GLY A 7 -42.64 -60.73 -30.34
CA GLY A 7 -42.31 -61.29 -29.02
C GLY A 7 -41.16 -60.67 -28.21
N ASP A 8 -40.70 -59.47 -28.52
CA ASP A 8 -39.79 -58.70 -27.66
C ASP A 8 -40.60 -58.01 -26.56
N GLY A 9 -40.21 -58.23 -25.30
CA GLY A 9 -40.92 -57.67 -24.14
C GLY A 9 -40.85 -56.14 -24.08
N PHE A 10 -41.95 -55.49 -23.71
CA PHE A 10 -41.98 -54.06 -23.46
C PHE A 10 -40.96 -53.66 -22.39
N ASN A 11 -40.18 -52.61 -22.64
CA ASN A 11 -39.38 -51.97 -21.61
C ASN A 11 -40.29 -51.03 -20.80
N ILE A 12 -40.58 -51.44 -19.55
CA ILE A 12 -41.51 -50.77 -18.63
C ILE A 12 -40.76 -50.32 -17.38
N SER A 13 -40.78 -49.01 -17.11
CA SER A 13 -40.30 -48.40 -15.87
C SER A 13 -41.49 -47.98 -15.01
N THR A 14 -41.50 -48.34 -13.73
CA THR A 14 -42.60 -48.00 -12.81
C THR A 14 -42.18 -46.91 -11.84
N LEU A 15 -43.00 -45.86 -11.71
CA LEU A 15 -42.78 -44.71 -10.83
C LEU A 15 -43.94 -44.58 -9.82
N SER A 16 -43.66 -43.98 -8.66
CA SER A 16 -44.70 -43.53 -7.72
C SER A 16 -45.36 -42.24 -8.22
N LEU A 17 -46.65 -42.07 -7.95
CA LEU A 17 -47.38 -40.81 -8.14
C LEU A 17 -47.44 -39.94 -6.88
N LEU A 18 -47.10 -40.52 -5.71
CA LEU A 18 -47.25 -39.85 -4.41
C LEU A 18 -46.11 -38.87 -4.13
N ASP A 19 -44.87 -39.28 -4.43
CA ASP A 19 -43.65 -38.61 -3.95
C ASP A 19 -42.64 -38.32 -5.06
N VAL A 20 -41.90 -37.23 -4.90
CA VAL A 20 -40.70 -36.90 -5.68
C VAL A 20 -39.53 -36.75 -4.71
N GLY A 21 -38.40 -37.41 -5.00
CA GLY A 21 -37.21 -37.47 -4.15
C GLY A 21 -36.65 -36.10 -3.74
N ASN A 22 -35.84 -36.08 -2.69
CA ASN A 22 -35.24 -34.87 -2.13
C ASN A 22 -33.94 -34.46 -2.83
N CYS A 23 -33.53 -33.22 -2.62
CA CYS A 23 -32.31 -32.66 -3.18
C CYS A 23 -31.12 -32.94 -2.25
N ASP A 24 -30.77 -34.21 -2.16
CA ASP A 24 -29.74 -34.73 -1.26
C ASP A 24 -28.35 -34.46 -1.88
N LEU A 25 -27.84 -33.24 -1.69
CA LEU A 25 -26.49 -32.84 -2.09
C LEU A 25 -25.48 -33.15 -0.98
N GLU A 26 -24.29 -33.65 -1.34
CA GLU A 26 -23.21 -33.85 -0.36
C GLU A 26 -22.72 -32.51 0.21
N ASP A 27 -22.65 -32.42 1.54
CA ASP A 27 -22.10 -31.26 2.24
C ASP A 27 -20.56 -31.29 2.21
N VAL A 28 -20.00 -30.67 1.19
CA VAL A 28 -18.54 -30.53 0.97
C VAL A 28 -17.97 -29.28 1.68
N GLU A 29 -18.76 -28.46 2.36
CA GLU A 29 -18.21 -27.27 3.03
C GLU A 29 -17.32 -27.68 4.22
N PRO A 30 -16.10 -27.13 4.37
CA PRO A 30 -15.26 -27.41 5.53
C PRO A 30 -15.89 -26.86 6.81
N ARG A 31 -15.66 -27.54 7.93
CA ARG A 31 -15.98 -27.04 9.26
C ARG A 31 -15.00 -25.91 9.60
N GLU A 32 -15.52 -24.71 9.87
CA GLU A 32 -14.73 -23.57 10.31
C GLU A 32 -14.63 -23.55 11.85
N GLU A 33 -13.43 -23.30 12.38
CA GLU A 33 -13.16 -23.22 13.82
C GLU A 33 -12.21 -22.06 14.13
N GLU A 34 -12.53 -21.21 15.11
CA GLU A 34 -11.60 -20.17 15.56
C GLU A 34 -10.50 -20.79 16.45
N VAL A 35 -9.23 -20.51 16.13
CA VAL A 35 -8.07 -21.01 16.87
C VAL A 35 -7.00 -19.92 17.00
N TYR A 36 -6.26 -19.93 18.11
CA TYR A 36 -5.17 -18.97 18.32
C TYR A 36 -3.86 -19.52 17.75
N ILE A 37 -3.15 -18.71 16.94
CA ILE A 37 -1.92 -19.12 16.25
C ILE A 37 -0.81 -18.08 16.34
N GLN A 38 0.43 -18.54 16.13
CA GLN A 38 1.53 -17.72 15.63
C GLN A 38 1.92 -18.18 14.21
N LEU A 39 1.97 -17.24 13.26
CA LEU A 39 2.59 -17.44 11.94
C LEU A 39 4.04 -16.97 12.00
N MET A 40 4.95 -17.82 11.53
CA MET A 40 6.39 -17.63 11.64
C MET A 40 7.07 -17.81 10.28
N GLN A 41 8.09 -16.99 10.00
CA GLN A 41 9.02 -17.23 8.88
C GLN A 41 10.39 -17.68 9.40
N THR A 42 11.13 -18.46 8.62
CA THR A 42 12.55 -18.73 8.91
C THR A 42 13.42 -17.52 8.55
N SER A 43 14.27 -17.08 9.48
CA SER A 43 15.29 -16.04 9.25
C SER A 43 16.47 -16.58 8.43
N ASP A 44 16.93 -15.77 7.46
CA ASP A 44 18.16 -16.05 6.69
C ASP A 44 19.37 -15.31 7.27
N TYR A 45 19.12 -14.23 8.04
CA TYR A 45 20.12 -13.37 8.66
C TYR A 45 19.88 -13.15 10.16
N ASP A 46 20.98 -13.14 10.91
CA ASP A 46 21.06 -12.68 12.31
C ASP A 46 21.76 -11.32 12.41
N LYS A 47 21.78 -10.76 13.63
CA LYS A 47 22.66 -9.67 14.04
C LYS A 47 23.63 -10.15 15.11
N VAL A 48 24.89 -9.69 15.06
CA VAL A 48 25.88 -9.89 16.14
C VAL A 48 26.48 -8.56 16.59
N PRO A 49 26.66 -8.33 17.91
CA PRO A 49 27.34 -7.14 18.41
C PRO A 49 28.84 -7.23 18.10
N ALA A 50 29.36 -6.14 17.56
CA ALA A 50 30.74 -6.01 17.12
C ALA A 50 31.37 -4.68 17.58
N VAL A 51 32.68 -4.73 17.81
CA VAL A 51 33.54 -3.58 18.06
C VAL A 51 34.53 -3.44 16.91
N GLN A 52 34.67 -2.22 16.40
CA GLN A 52 35.59 -1.87 15.35
C GLN A 52 36.60 -0.84 15.87
N CYS A 53 37.88 -1.07 15.56
CA CYS A 53 39.00 -0.20 15.89
C CYS A 53 39.81 0.09 14.62
N LYS A 54 40.18 1.35 14.41
CA LYS A 54 41.13 1.76 13.38
C LYS A 54 42.06 2.82 13.94
N ILE A 55 43.36 2.55 13.93
CA ILE A 55 44.40 3.50 14.33
C ILE A 55 45.28 3.76 13.11
N GLU A 56 45.32 5.02 12.71
CA GLU A 56 46.04 5.55 11.56
C GLU A 56 47.13 6.50 12.11
N ILE A 57 48.39 6.18 11.87
CA ILE A 57 49.56 6.87 12.43
C ILE A 57 50.31 7.55 11.29
N ASN A 58 50.36 8.88 11.31
CA ASN A 58 51.27 9.66 10.47
C ASN A 58 52.42 10.14 11.37
N ARG A 59 53.60 9.53 11.22
CA ARG A 59 54.80 9.85 12.02
C ARG A 59 55.83 10.65 11.23
N VAL A 60 56.62 11.44 11.97
CA VAL A 60 57.82 12.13 11.52
C VAL A 60 58.95 11.86 12.51
N ILE A 61 60.09 11.40 12.00
CA ILE A 61 61.32 11.13 12.77
C ILE A 61 62.37 12.19 12.42
N HIS A 62 62.98 12.76 13.46
CA HIS A 62 64.16 13.63 13.35
C HIS A 62 65.31 13.08 14.20
N TYR A 63 66.53 13.15 13.70
CA TYR A 63 67.73 12.89 14.50
C TYR A 63 68.02 14.09 15.41
N CYS A 64 68.32 13.82 16.68
CA CYS A 64 68.55 14.84 17.71
C CYS A 64 70.05 15.00 17.98
N GLY A 65 70.69 15.91 17.24
CA GLY A 65 72.12 16.14 17.29
C GLY A 65 72.61 16.92 18.52
N MET A 66 73.93 17.05 18.61
CA MET A 66 74.61 17.93 19.58
C MET A 66 74.05 19.36 19.51
N HIS A 67 73.98 20.06 20.65
CA HIS A 67 73.29 21.36 20.80
C HIS A 67 71.78 21.34 20.44
N SER A 68 71.16 20.17 20.43
CA SER A 68 69.74 19.96 20.09
C SER A 68 69.35 20.35 18.65
N HIS A 69 70.31 20.34 17.72
CA HIS A 69 70.00 20.48 16.29
C HIS A 69 69.21 19.27 15.77
N ILE A 70 68.07 19.52 15.11
CA ILE A 70 67.31 18.47 14.41
C ILE A 70 67.78 18.29 12.97
N SER A 71 67.84 17.04 12.49
CA SER A 71 68.06 16.73 11.07
C SER A 71 67.10 15.63 10.57
N VAL A 72 66.91 15.58 9.25
CA VAL A 72 66.01 14.62 8.59
C VAL A 72 66.71 13.27 8.44
N VAL A 73 66.00 12.18 8.75
CA VAL A 73 66.48 10.80 8.55
C VAL A 73 65.81 10.12 7.36
N HIS A 74 66.49 9.14 6.76
CA HIS A 74 65.91 8.27 5.73
C HIS A 74 64.68 7.53 6.28
N ASN A 75 63.60 7.40 5.48
CA ASN A 75 62.29 6.90 5.91
C ASN A 75 61.70 7.63 7.16
N GLY A 76 62.07 8.90 7.39
CA GLY A 76 61.68 9.65 8.58
C GLY A 76 60.18 9.94 8.67
N GLN A 77 59.53 10.33 7.57
CA GLN A 77 58.07 10.49 7.53
C GLN A 77 57.40 9.22 6.97
N ARG A 78 56.31 8.76 7.62
CA ARG A 78 55.49 7.65 7.12
C ARG A 78 54.09 7.63 7.72
N GLU A 79 53.11 7.27 6.89
CA GLU A 79 51.73 6.97 7.30
C GLU A 79 51.47 5.46 7.20
N TYR A 80 50.79 4.88 8.20
CA TYR A 80 50.43 3.45 8.25
C TYR A 80 49.27 3.17 9.22
N PHE A 81 48.62 2.01 9.06
CA PHE A 81 47.66 1.51 10.05
C PHE A 81 48.38 0.69 11.13
N GLN A 82 48.04 0.93 12.39
CA GLN A 82 48.57 0.20 13.53
C GLN A 82 47.53 -0.81 14.02
N GLU A 83 47.75 -2.08 13.70
CA GLU A 83 47.02 -3.20 14.32
C GLU A 83 47.31 -3.22 15.83
N ILE A 84 46.28 -3.39 16.65
CA ILE A 84 46.40 -3.48 18.12
C ILE A 84 45.88 -4.80 18.71
N GLY A 85 45.08 -5.56 17.96
CA GLY A 85 44.53 -6.84 18.39
C GLY A 85 43.30 -6.72 19.30
N GLU A 86 42.55 -7.83 19.42
CA GLU A 86 41.23 -7.87 20.07
C GLU A 86 41.25 -7.32 21.51
N GLN A 87 42.19 -7.79 22.35
CA GLN A 87 42.25 -7.40 23.76
C GLN A 87 42.53 -5.90 23.92
N SER A 88 43.42 -5.34 23.10
CA SER A 88 43.72 -3.91 23.09
C SER A 88 42.53 -3.11 22.59
N CYS A 89 41.84 -3.58 21.53
CA CYS A 89 40.66 -2.93 20.99
C CYS A 89 39.51 -2.90 22.01
N ARG A 90 39.18 -4.04 22.63
CA ARG A 90 38.15 -4.11 23.70
C ARG A 90 38.50 -3.21 24.88
N ARG A 91 39.73 -3.31 25.40
CA ARG A 91 40.22 -2.42 26.48
C ARG A 91 40.17 -0.94 26.09
N LEU A 92 40.43 -0.58 24.84
CA LEU A 92 40.35 0.80 24.35
C LEU A 92 38.91 1.31 24.32
N HIS A 93 37.94 0.48 23.89
CA HIS A 93 36.50 0.79 24.01
C HIS A 93 36.04 0.91 25.47
N GLU A 94 36.56 0.07 26.38
CA GLU A 94 36.20 0.05 27.80
C GLU A 94 36.81 1.19 28.62
N THR A 95 38.07 1.54 28.36
CA THR A 95 38.86 2.47 29.21
C THR A 95 39.09 3.84 28.58
N GLY A 96 38.92 4.00 27.27
CA GLY A 96 39.23 5.23 26.56
C GLY A 96 40.72 5.61 26.56
N VAL A 97 41.62 4.65 26.84
CA VAL A 97 43.07 4.85 26.92
C VAL A 97 43.82 3.95 25.93
N LEU A 98 44.66 4.57 25.09
CA LEU A 98 45.57 3.92 24.15
C LEU A 98 47.02 4.16 24.56
N ARG A 99 47.89 3.16 24.42
CA ARG A 99 49.34 3.31 24.62
C ARG A 99 50.11 2.80 23.41
N ILE A 100 50.95 3.66 22.82
CA ILE A 100 51.79 3.35 21.65
C ILE A 100 53.19 3.90 21.90
N GLY A 101 54.21 3.03 21.90
CA GLY A 101 55.55 3.39 22.34
C GLY A 101 55.52 3.93 23.78
N ASN A 102 56.16 5.09 23.99
CA ASN A 102 56.15 5.80 25.27
C ASN A 102 54.89 6.68 25.46
N ALA A 103 54.07 6.89 24.43
CA ALA A 103 52.90 7.76 24.52
C ALA A 103 51.70 7.05 25.14
N VAL A 104 51.08 7.71 26.12
CA VAL A 104 49.75 7.38 26.64
C VAL A 104 48.78 8.46 26.15
N MET A 105 47.65 8.03 25.58
CA MET A 105 46.59 8.90 25.07
C MET A 105 45.29 8.51 25.73
N ASP A 106 44.63 9.46 26.40
CA ASP A 106 43.42 9.28 27.19
C ASP A 106 42.24 10.06 26.62
N LEU A 107 41.09 9.95 27.29
CA LEU A 107 39.82 10.62 26.93
C LEU A 107 39.38 10.35 25.48
N ILE A 108 39.66 9.15 24.97
CA ILE A 108 39.29 8.71 23.63
C ILE A 108 37.82 8.31 23.64
N LYS A 109 36.99 9.00 22.86
CA LYS A 109 35.54 8.74 22.79
C LYS A 109 35.21 7.61 21.83
N VAL A 110 34.37 6.68 22.26
CA VAL A 110 33.76 5.63 21.42
C VAL A 110 32.75 6.25 20.45
N ASN A 111 32.52 5.61 19.29
CA ASN A 111 31.67 6.08 18.19
C ASN A 111 32.11 7.43 17.58
N MET A 112 33.40 7.76 17.70
CA MET A 112 34.00 8.98 17.15
C MET A 112 35.40 8.71 16.58
N THR A 113 35.83 9.58 15.64
CA THR A 113 37.25 9.72 15.29
C THR A 113 37.89 10.74 16.22
N ASN A 114 38.90 10.31 16.96
CA ASN A 114 39.67 11.12 17.88
C ASN A 114 41.05 11.41 17.27
N TYR A 115 41.52 12.65 17.39
CA TYR A 115 42.87 13.05 16.97
C TYR A 115 43.73 13.30 18.21
N ARG A 116 44.99 12.87 18.18
CA ARG A 116 46.00 13.07 19.23
C ARG A 116 47.37 13.25 18.61
N ARG A 117 48.11 14.27 19.04
CA ARG A 117 49.55 14.40 18.75
C ARG A 117 50.34 13.76 19.89
N ALA A 118 51.32 12.95 19.56
CA ALA A 118 52.09 12.14 20.51
C ALA A 118 53.58 12.14 20.17
N THR A 119 54.44 12.07 21.19
CA THR A 119 55.87 11.75 21.03
C THR A 119 56.05 10.27 21.37
N LEU A 120 56.32 9.43 20.36
CA LEU A 120 56.41 7.97 20.51
C LEU A 120 57.74 7.54 21.13
N ALA A 121 58.82 8.26 20.83
CA ALA A 121 60.18 8.07 21.35
C ALA A 121 60.98 9.39 21.33
N GLY A 122 61.99 9.47 22.19
CA GLY A 122 62.71 10.72 22.49
C GLY A 122 61.86 11.73 23.26
N SER A 123 62.38 12.94 23.46
CA SER A 123 61.63 14.07 24.02
C SER A 123 62.09 15.43 23.48
N ALA A 124 61.18 16.40 23.50
CA ALA A 124 61.46 17.79 23.16
C ALA A 124 60.82 18.70 24.22
N THR A 125 61.55 19.71 24.71
CA THR A 125 61.05 20.70 25.68
C THR A 125 60.51 21.94 24.96
N VAL A 126 59.70 22.73 25.66
CA VAL A 126 59.19 24.02 25.17
C VAL A 126 60.34 25.00 24.87
N ASP A 127 61.47 24.88 25.57
CA ASP A 127 62.69 25.67 25.37
C ASP A 127 63.50 25.27 24.10
N GLY A 128 62.96 24.39 23.25
CA GLY A 128 63.60 23.91 22.04
C GLY A 128 64.73 22.88 22.26
N LYS A 129 64.94 22.41 23.49
CA LYS A 129 65.92 21.34 23.76
C LYS A 129 65.34 19.99 23.36
N CYS A 130 66.16 19.19 22.72
CA CYS A 130 65.82 17.87 22.22
C CYS A 130 66.69 16.81 22.94
N ALA A 131 66.12 15.65 23.22
CA ALA A 131 66.84 14.45 23.65
C ALA A 131 66.37 13.25 22.84
N GLY A 132 67.27 12.62 22.08
CA GLY A 132 66.96 11.46 21.26
C GLY A 132 66.88 10.17 22.07
N ALA A 133 66.23 9.17 21.47
CA ALA A 133 66.21 7.79 21.93
C ALA A 133 66.33 6.84 20.73
N GLN A 134 66.60 5.57 20.99
CA GLN A 134 66.50 4.53 19.96
C GLN A 134 65.01 4.26 19.64
N TYR A 135 64.68 4.09 18.36
CA TYR A 135 63.34 3.74 17.90
C TYR A 135 63.39 2.77 16.72
N THR A 136 62.46 1.81 16.71
CA THR A 136 62.34 0.76 15.70
C THR A 136 60.86 0.55 15.37
N ASP A 137 60.55 0.39 14.09
CA ASP A 137 59.26 -0.07 13.61
C ASP A 137 59.42 -0.97 12.36
N GLY A 138 58.31 -1.38 11.75
CA GLY A 138 58.30 -2.23 10.55
C GLY A 138 58.96 -1.63 9.30
N TYR A 139 59.47 -0.39 9.36
CA TYR A 139 60.06 0.33 8.23
C TYR A 139 61.51 0.79 8.48
N GLY A 140 62.09 0.48 9.63
CA GLY A 140 63.49 0.75 9.94
C GLY A 140 63.84 0.73 11.43
N SER A 141 65.09 1.08 11.73
CA SER A 141 65.57 1.36 13.07
C SER A 141 66.47 2.59 13.01
N TRP A 142 66.34 3.47 13.99
CA TRP A 142 67.07 4.73 14.08
C TRP A 142 67.54 4.91 15.52
N ASP A 143 68.73 5.49 15.68
CA ASP A 143 69.32 5.80 16.98
C ASP A 143 69.37 7.31 17.23
N ASN A 144 69.28 7.71 18.50
CA ASN A 144 69.28 9.10 18.96
C ASN A 144 68.29 10.00 18.17
N VAL A 145 67.06 9.50 18.00
CA VAL A 145 65.96 10.21 17.30
C VAL A 145 64.83 10.64 18.23
N ILE A 146 64.05 11.62 17.75
CA ILE A 146 62.74 11.97 18.31
C ILE A 146 61.68 11.63 17.26
N VAL A 147 60.61 11.00 17.73
CA VAL A 147 59.51 10.52 16.89
C VAL A 147 58.23 11.20 17.32
N GLN A 148 57.75 12.13 16.50
CA GLN A 148 56.45 12.77 16.67
C GLN A 148 55.44 12.10 15.74
N ALA A 149 54.21 11.92 16.20
CA ALA A 149 53.14 11.34 15.40
C ALA A 149 51.81 12.06 15.63
N ASP A 150 51.08 12.29 14.55
CA ASP A 150 49.66 12.57 14.60
C ASP A 150 48.90 11.25 14.44
N VAL A 151 48.18 10.87 15.50
CA VAL A 151 47.48 9.60 15.65
C VAL A 151 45.98 9.85 15.55
N LYS A 152 45.33 9.15 14.62
CA LYS A 152 43.91 9.26 14.29
C LYS A 152 43.23 7.93 14.65
N ILE A 153 42.36 7.99 15.65
CA ILE A 153 41.81 6.83 16.37
C ILE A 153 40.30 6.80 16.14
N THR A 154 39.82 5.87 15.32
CA THR A 154 38.39 5.67 15.06
C THR A 154 37.90 4.44 15.80
N LEU A 155 36.90 4.62 16.67
CA LEU A 155 36.23 3.54 17.40
C LEU A 155 34.76 3.51 17.01
N LYS A 156 34.20 2.33 16.70
CA LYS A 156 32.77 2.16 16.43
C LYS A 156 32.22 0.90 17.11
N THR A 157 31.03 0.98 17.69
CA THR A 157 30.23 -0.16 18.18
C THR A 157 29.04 -0.34 17.24
N MET A 158 28.79 -1.54 16.74
CA MET A 158 27.75 -1.79 15.74
C MET A 158 27.19 -3.21 15.80
N GLU A 159 26.06 -3.44 15.13
CA GLU A 159 25.57 -4.79 14.85
C GLU A 159 25.88 -5.17 13.40
N LEU A 160 26.46 -6.36 13.19
CA LEU A 160 26.78 -6.89 11.87
C LEU A 160 25.74 -7.91 11.43
N SER A 161 25.32 -7.86 10.15
CA SER A 161 24.46 -8.90 9.56
C SER A 161 25.25 -10.21 9.40
N VAL A 162 24.67 -11.33 9.85
CA VAL A 162 25.27 -12.68 9.71
C VAL A 162 24.37 -13.56 8.86
N LYS A 163 24.86 -14.02 7.72
CA LYS A 163 24.11 -14.88 6.81
C LYS A 163 24.22 -16.35 7.24
N ARG A 164 23.23 -16.84 8.01
CA ARG A 164 23.22 -18.16 8.68
C ARG A 164 23.71 -19.29 7.76
N LYS A 165 23.04 -19.46 6.61
CA LYS A 165 23.29 -20.56 5.65
C LYS A 165 24.69 -20.60 5.04
N LEU A 166 25.45 -19.49 5.07
CA LEU A 166 26.84 -19.46 4.60
C LEU A 166 27.86 -19.42 5.74
N GLY A 167 27.45 -19.19 6.99
CA GLY A 167 28.37 -18.98 8.12
C GLY A 167 29.26 -17.73 7.95
N HIS A 168 28.77 -16.69 7.28
CA HIS A 168 29.51 -15.46 7.00
C HIS A 168 28.88 -14.23 7.66
N VAL A 169 29.73 -13.35 8.20
CA VAL A 169 29.41 -12.00 8.68
C VAL A 169 29.67 -11.01 7.55
N ILE A 170 28.84 -9.97 7.45
CA ILE A 170 28.96 -8.89 6.47
C ILE A 170 29.41 -7.62 7.19
N LEU A 171 30.57 -7.08 6.79
CA LEU A 171 31.13 -5.84 7.31
C LEU A 171 30.49 -4.59 6.66
N PRO A 172 30.60 -3.39 7.25
CA PRO A 172 30.07 -2.14 6.70
C PRO A 172 30.50 -1.80 5.26
N SER A 173 31.66 -2.27 4.81
CA SER A 173 32.11 -2.14 3.42
C SER A 173 31.41 -3.07 2.42
N GLY A 174 30.67 -4.08 2.89
CA GLY A 174 30.20 -5.23 2.11
C GLY A 174 31.16 -6.42 2.10
N THR A 175 32.30 -6.37 2.81
CA THR A 175 33.24 -7.49 2.91
C THR A 175 32.63 -8.68 3.66
N PHE A 176 32.75 -9.89 3.11
CA PHE A 176 32.26 -11.13 3.71
C PHE A 176 33.37 -11.87 4.46
N CYS A 177 33.16 -12.15 5.75
CA CYS A 177 34.14 -12.80 6.62
C CYS A 177 33.55 -14.04 7.30
N LYS A 178 34.34 -15.09 7.54
CA LYS A 178 33.85 -16.32 8.19
C LYS A 178 33.49 -16.04 9.65
N LEU A 179 32.25 -16.35 10.07
CA LEU A 179 31.74 -16.12 11.43
C LEU A 179 32.63 -16.73 12.52
N SER A 180 33.19 -17.92 12.26
CA SER A 180 34.06 -18.65 13.17
C SER A 180 35.39 -17.95 13.47
N SER A 181 35.85 -17.03 12.61
CA SER A 181 37.10 -16.29 12.81
C SER A 181 37.05 -15.28 13.96
N LYS A 182 35.85 -14.80 14.34
CA LYS A 182 35.60 -13.71 15.34
C LYS A 182 36.28 -12.36 15.07
N TYR A 183 37.11 -12.30 14.04
CA TYR A 183 37.90 -11.16 13.58
C TYR A 183 37.85 -11.07 12.06
N CYS A 184 37.85 -9.85 11.54
CA CYS A 184 38.16 -9.55 10.15
C CYS A 184 38.69 -8.12 10.03
N LEU A 185 39.55 -7.88 9.04
CA LEU A 185 39.97 -6.54 8.65
C LEU A 185 39.01 -6.01 7.57
N ASP A 186 38.40 -4.87 7.84
CA ASP A 186 37.44 -4.22 6.93
C ASP A 186 38.18 -3.53 5.76
N ALA A 187 37.49 -3.33 4.63
CA ALA A 187 38.11 -2.78 3.42
C ALA A 187 38.63 -1.34 3.56
N ASP A 188 38.26 -0.63 4.63
CA ASP A 188 38.80 0.68 5.00
C ASP A 188 40.04 0.60 5.92
N GLY A 189 40.52 -0.61 6.25
CA GLY A 189 41.66 -0.85 7.16
C GLY A 189 41.27 -0.98 8.64
N SER A 190 39.98 -1.12 8.98
CA SER A 190 39.54 -1.25 10.37
C SER A 190 39.57 -2.71 10.89
N GLU A 191 40.23 -2.95 12.01
CA GLU A 191 40.12 -4.19 12.78
C GLU A 191 38.69 -4.34 13.33
N THR A 192 37.97 -5.41 12.97
CA THR A 192 36.58 -5.63 13.42
C THR A 192 36.45 -6.97 14.13
N TYR A 193 35.92 -6.95 15.36
CA TYR A 193 35.75 -8.11 16.23
C TYR A 193 34.30 -8.29 16.65
N TRP A 194 33.80 -9.51 16.71
CA TRP A 194 32.43 -9.82 17.12
C TRP A 194 32.36 -10.97 18.12
N SER A 195 31.34 -10.95 18.97
CA SER A 195 31.06 -12.04 19.91
C SER A 195 30.53 -13.28 19.16
N PRO A 196 30.80 -14.51 19.65
CA PRO A 196 30.15 -15.71 19.11
C PRO A 196 28.63 -15.64 19.33
N ILE A 197 27.85 -16.13 18.37
CA ILE A 197 26.40 -16.31 18.53
C ILE A 197 26.16 -17.33 19.66
N PRO A 198 25.25 -17.06 20.63
CA PRO A 198 24.86 -18.05 21.62
C PRO A 198 24.31 -19.32 20.96
N VAL A 199 24.75 -20.49 21.42
CA VAL A 199 24.20 -21.77 20.95
C VAL A 199 22.90 -22.04 21.71
N ASP A 200 21.81 -21.47 21.23
CA ASP A 200 20.47 -21.88 21.62
C ASP A 200 20.16 -23.27 21.03
N ASN A 201 19.97 -24.27 21.89
CA ASN A 201 19.62 -25.65 21.52
C ASN A 201 18.27 -25.77 20.77
N CYS A 202 17.38 -24.80 20.93
CA CYS A 202 16.04 -24.80 20.33
C CYS A 202 15.92 -23.88 19.11
N HIS A 203 16.97 -23.11 18.81
CA HIS A 203 17.07 -22.24 17.64
C HIS A 203 15.88 -21.26 17.45
N PHE A 204 15.33 -20.69 18.53
CA PHE A 204 14.24 -19.70 18.46
C PHE A 204 14.61 -18.47 17.62
N ASP A 205 15.89 -18.14 17.52
CA ASP A 205 16.39 -17.06 16.66
C ASP A 205 16.37 -17.37 15.16
N GLN A 206 16.14 -18.63 14.76
CA GLN A 206 15.88 -19.01 13.36
C GLN A 206 14.48 -18.64 12.87
N TYR A 207 13.63 -18.05 13.74
CA TYR A 207 12.23 -17.74 13.41
C TYR A 207 11.86 -16.29 13.75
N ASP A 208 11.21 -15.60 12.81
CA ASP A 208 10.59 -14.29 13.00
C ASP A 208 9.06 -14.45 13.03
N ILE A 209 8.40 -13.84 14.02
CA ILE A 209 6.93 -13.91 14.18
C ILE A 209 6.26 -12.86 13.28
N LEU A 210 5.54 -13.30 12.25
CA LEU A 210 4.82 -12.41 11.34
C LEU A 210 3.50 -11.94 11.97
N TYR A 211 2.73 -12.88 12.50
CA TYR A 211 1.39 -12.67 13.06
C TYR A 211 1.18 -13.51 14.31
N GLU A 212 0.41 -12.97 15.26
CA GLU A 212 0.03 -13.62 16.52
C GLU A 212 -1.42 -13.19 16.85
N GLY A 213 -2.35 -14.15 16.93
CA GLY A 213 -3.77 -13.83 17.10
C GLY A 213 -4.72 -14.98 16.72
N SER A 214 -6.01 -14.67 16.66
CA SER A 214 -7.04 -15.60 16.19
C SER A 214 -6.99 -15.80 14.67
N ALA A 215 -7.16 -17.03 14.23
CA ALA A 215 -7.29 -17.42 12.83
C ALA A 215 -8.45 -18.42 12.67
N THR A 216 -9.07 -18.44 11.50
CA THR A 216 -10.07 -19.44 11.15
C THR A 216 -9.36 -20.68 10.60
N ARG A 217 -9.55 -21.82 11.26
CA ARG A 217 -9.09 -23.14 10.81
C ARG A 217 -10.20 -23.84 10.06
N LEU A 218 -9.97 -24.09 8.78
CA LEU A 218 -10.87 -24.83 7.89
C LEU A 218 -10.48 -26.31 7.92
N VAL A 219 -11.33 -27.13 8.54
CA VAL A 219 -11.13 -28.58 8.69
C VAL A 219 -12.10 -29.31 7.74
N PRO A 220 -11.65 -30.26 6.90
CA PRO A 220 -12.58 -31.03 6.05
C PRO A 220 -13.54 -31.87 6.91
N LYS A 221 -14.82 -31.95 6.51
CA LYS A 221 -15.82 -32.82 7.20
C LYS A 221 -15.57 -34.31 6.95
N ASN A 222 -15.10 -34.65 5.75
CA ASN A 222 -14.80 -36.03 5.32
C ASN A 222 -13.29 -36.23 5.09
N ASN A 223 -12.78 -37.45 5.30
CA ASN A 223 -11.37 -37.85 5.15
C ASN A 223 -10.84 -37.87 3.69
N TYR A 224 -11.43 -37.09 2.78
CA TYR A 224 -10.90 -36.89 1.44
C TYR A 224 -9.64 -35.99 1.47
N SER A 225 -8.95 -35.91 0.34
CA SER A 225 -7.62 -35.28 0.19
C SER A 225 -7.58 -33.75 0.31
N THR A 226 -8.53 -33.13 1.03
CA THR A 226 -8.60 -31.68 1.30
C THR A 226 -7.80 -31.33 2.56
N PRO A 227 -6.60 -30.74 2.44
CA PRO A 227 -5.78 -30.37 3.60
C PRO A 227 -6.42 -29.26 4.45
N THR A 228 -6.07 -29.22 5.73
CA THR A 228 -6.47 -28.13 6.66
C THR A 228 -5.89 -26.80 6.19
N VAL A 229 -6.71 -25.75 6.15
CA VAL A 229 -6.26 -24.39 5.77
C VAL A 229 -6.48 -23.45 6.96
N TYR A 230 -5.49 -22.60 7.25
CA TYR A 230 -5.62 -21.50 8.19
C TYR A 230 -5.80 -20.20 7.42
N THR A 231 -6.82 -19.41 7.76
CA THR A 231 -7.08 -18.11 7.15
C THR A 231 -7.12 -17.01 8.20
N VAL A 232 -6.56 -15.85 7.84
CA VAL A 232 -6.62 -14.59 8.62
C VAL A 232 -6.98 -13.49 7.65
N THR A 233 -7.95 -12.65 8.02
CA THR A 233 -8.44 -11.52 7.22
C THR A 233 -8.70 -10.31 8.11
N THR A 234 -7.64 -9.54 8.42
CA THR A 234 -7.70 -8.28 9.16
C THR A 234 -7.30 -7.09 8.29
N GLN A 235 -7.42 -5.88 8.85
CA GLN A 235 -7.04 -4.63 8.17
C GLN A 235 -5.52 -4.54 7.89
N GLU A 236 -4.69 -5.17 8.73
CA GLU A 236 -3.22 -5.18 8.59
C GLU A 236 -2.69 -6.48 7.98
N THR A 237 -3.32 -7.62 8.30
CA THR A 237 -2.82 -8.95 7.93
C THR A 237 -3.89 -9.76 7.18
N THR A 238 -3.56 -10.22 5.98
CA THR A 238 -4.40 -11.17 5.24
C THR A 238 -3.54 -12.29 4.66
N PHE A 239 -3.91 -13.55 4.94
CA PHE A 239 -3.32 -14.74 4.33
C PHE A 239 -4.28 -15.94 4.38
N ALA A 240 -4.06 -16.91 3.48
CA ALA A 240 -4.56 -18.28 3.60
C ALA A 240 -3.38 -19.22 3.37
N LEU A 241 -3.18 -20.18 4.27
CA LEU A 241 -2.04 -21.10 4.23
C LEU A 241 -2.51 -22.53 4.53
N THR A 242 -2.05 -23.45 3.69
CA THR A 242 -2.42 -24.87 3.72
C THR A 242 -1.43 -25.64 4.57
N LYS A 243 -1.90 -26.31 5.62
CA LYS A 243 -1.08 -27.24 6.40
C LYS A 243 -0.63 -28.41 5.53
N THR A 244 0.68 -28.69 5.53
CA THR A 244 1.27 -29.81 4.79
C THR A 244 1.72 -30.94 5.72
N ILE A 245 2.64 -30.65 6.65
CA ILE A 245 3.26 -31.64 7.55
C ILE A 245 3.39 -31.02 8.96
N ASP A 246 3.29 -31.82 10.02
CA ASP A 246 3.69 -31.39 11.37
C ASP A 246 5.13 -31.77 11.68
N MET A 247 5.89 -30.85 12.28
CA MET A 247 7.25 -31.08 12.78
C MET A 247 7.37 -30.65 14.25
N ASP A 248 8.04 -31.47 15.06
CA ASP A 248 8.33 -31.17 16.46
C ASP A 248 9.65 -30.38 16.59
N VAL A 249 9.58 -29.15 17.10
CA VAL A 249 10.73 -28.26 17.36
C VAL A 249 10.69 -27.80 18.81
N CYS A 250 11.70 -28.16 19.62
CA CYS A 250 11.76 -27.80 21.05
C CYS A 250 10.49 -28.20 21.86
N GLY A 251 9.80 -29.27 21.47
CA GLY A 251 8.52 -29.69 22.08
C GLY A 251 7.29 -28.88 21.64
N TYR A 252 7.42 -27.97 20.68
CA TYR A 252 6.31 -27.34 19.97
C TYR A 252 6.02 -28.07 18.66
N LYS A 253 4.74 -28.32 18.37
CA LYS A 253 4.30 -28.84 17.07
C LYS A 253 4.05 -27.69 16.11
N LEU A 254 4.96 -27.53 15.16
CA LEU A 254 4.84 -26.55 14.09
C LEU A 254 4.21 -27.24 12.87
N SER A 255 3.09 -26.71 12.39
CA SER A 255 2.55 -27.11 11.09
C SER A 255 3.30 -26.36 10.00
N GLN A 256 4.06 -27.07 9.17
CA GLN A 256 4.60 -26.56 7.91
C GLN A 256 3.46 -26.23 6.95
N THR A 257 3.66 -25.22 6.09
CA THR A 257 2.67 -24.78 5.10
C THR A 257 3.04 -25.22 3.68
N GLU A 258 2.32 -24.77 2.65
CA GLU A 258 2.76 -24.94 1.26
C GLU A 258 3.97 -24.05 0.89
N HIS A 259 4.25 -23.01 1.68
CA HIS A 259 5.42 -22.16 1.49
C HIS A 259 6.59 -22.62 2.39
N PRO A 260 7.76 -22.99 1.84
CA PRO A 260 8.82 -23.67 2.59
C PRO A 260 9.47 -22.85 3.71
N LYS A 261 9.32 -21.52 3.69
CA LYS A 261 9.75 -20.63 4.78
C LYS A 261 8.71 -20.41 5.88
N LEU A 262 7.43 -20.78 5.69
CA LEU A 262 6.33 -20.42 6.60
C LEU A 262 5.82 -21.59 7.43
N PHE A 263 5.66 -21.35 8.73
CA PHE A 263 5.28 -22.31 9.75
C PHE A 263 4.20 -21.72 10.66
N ILE A 264 3.24 -22.54 11.07
CA ILE A 264 2.12 -22.15 11.93
C ILE A 264 2.20 -22.97 13.22
N LEU A 265 2.33 -22.28 14.36
CA LEU A 265 2.08 -22.88 15.67
C LEU A 265 0.63 -22.60 16.08
N GLN A 266 -0.19 -23.64 16.24
CA GLN A 266 -1.45 -23.52 16.97
C GLN A 266 -1.19 -23.60 18.47
N THR A 267 -1.66 -22.61 19.24
CA THR A 267 -1.37 -22.48 20.67
C THR A 267 -2.50 -21.77 21.42
N GLN A 268 -2.21 -21.20 22.60
CA GLN A 268 -3.12 -20.41 23.42
C GLN A 268 -2.47 -19.07 23.77
N LYS A 269 -3.28 -18.05 24.03
CA LYS A 269 -2.84 -16.70 24.41
C LYS A 269 -1.92 -16.76 25.63
N GLY A 270 -0.70 -16.24 25.50
CA GLY A 270 0.34 -16.28 26.54
C GLY A 270 1.27 -17.50 26.51
N ARG A 271 1.05 -18.48 25.62
CA ARG A 271 1.98 -19.59 25.35
C ARG A 271 2.57 -19.46 23.95
N THR A 272 3.53 -18.56 23.77
CA THR A 272 4.17 -18.28 22.49
C THR A 272 5.44 -19.11 22.28
N PHE A 273 5.83 -19.33 21.02
CA PHE A 273 7.13 -19.90 20.64
C PHE A 273 8.25 -18.88 20.89
N LYS A 274 7.98 -17.63 20.51
CA LYS A 274 8.83 -16.44 20.67
C LYS A 274 7.91 -15.22 20.76
N THR A 275 8.29 -14.20 21.51
CA THR A 275 7.53 -12.93 21.55
C THR A 275 7.67 -12.19 20.23
N ARG A 276 6.58 -11.65 19.68
CA ARG A 276 6.61 -10.85 18.43
C ARG A 276 7.52 -9.63 18.57
N SER A 277 8.63 -9.62 17.84
CA SER A 277 9.60 -8.52 17.74
C SER A 277 9.55 -7.86 16.35
N ARG A 278 10.13 -6.66 16.21
CA ARG A 278 10.27 -6.00 14.90
C ARG A 278 11.20 -6.82 14.00
N ILE A 279 10.75 -7.13 12.79
CA ILE A 279 11.52 -7.95 11.83
C ILE A 279 12.68 -7.12 11.25
N THR A 280 13.86 -7.72 11.10
CA THR A 280 15.01 -7.08 10.47
C THR A 280 14.77 -6.94 8.96
N VAL A 281 15.22 -5.84 8.36
CA VAL A 281 14.97 -5.60 6.92
C VAL A 281 15.68 -6.64 6.05
N ASP A 282 16.82 -7.18 6.50
CA ASP A 282 17.54 -8.30 5.87
C ASP A 282 16.68 -9.59 5.73
N ASN A 283 15.68 -9.78 6.60
CA ASN A 283 14.78 -10.94 6.61
C ASN A 283 13.42 -10.69 5.93
N LEU A 284 13.15 -9.50 5.37
CA LEU A 284 11.91 -9.21 4.66
C LEU A 284 12.01 -9.64 3.19
N ASP A 285 11.17 -10.60 2.79
CA ASP A 285 11.25 -11.28 1.49
C ASP A 285 10.04 -10.91 0.62
N ILE A 286 10.25 -10.03 -0.37
CA ILE A 286 9.18 -9.51 -1.23
C ILE A 286 8.49 -10.61 -2.06
N PHE A 287 9.20 -11.69 -2.41
CA PHE A 287 8.61 -12.82 -3.13
C PHE A 287 7.72 -13.64 -2.21
N LEU A 288 8.14 -13.88 -0.97
CA LEU A 288 7.30 -14.47 0.08
C LEU A 288 6.00 -13.66 0.29
N TYR A 289 6.10 -12.33 0.39
CA TYR A 289 4.92 -11.46 0.48
C TYR A 289 3.96 -11.63 -0.71
N VAL A 290 4.48 -11.53 -1.94
CA VAL A 290 3.68 -11.64 -3.18
C VAL A 290 3.07 -13.05 -3.34
N ASN A 291 3.84 -14.11 -3.08
CA ASN A 291 3.37 -15.49 -3.15
C ASN A 291 2.24 -15.76 -2.16
N SER A 292 2.32 -15.22 -0.93
CA SER A 292 1.25 -15.38 0.06
C SER A 292 -0.09 -14.77 -0.39
N LYS A 293 -0.05 -13.64 -1.14
CA LYS A 293 -1.25 -13.04 -1.74
C LYS A 293 -1.81 -13.89 -2.87
N PHE A 294 -0.96 -14.46 -3.73
CA PHE A 294 -1.42 -15.37 -4.79
C PHE A 294 -2.13 -16.61 -4.22
N VAL A 295 -1.57 -17.23 -3.17
CA VAL A 295 -2.21 -18.36 -2.47
C VAL A 295 -3.56 -17.93 -1.88
N TYR A 296 -3.64 -16.78 -1.19
CA TYR A 296 -4.91 -16.27 -0.66
C TYR A 296 -5.97 -16.06 -1.75
N VAL A 297 -5.59 -15.48 -2.90
CA VAL A 297 -6.49 -15.28 -4.05
C VAL A 297 -6.99 -16.62 -4.61
N GLU A 298 -6.10 -17.62 -4.76
CA GLU A 298 -6.47 -18.97 -5.20
C GLU A 298 -7.51 -19.59 -4.24
N LYS A 299 -7.28 -19.55 -2.92
CA LYS A 299 -8.23 -20.10 -1.94
C LYS A 299 -9.56 -19.35 -1.92
N HIS A 300 -9.55 -18.02 -2.01
CA HIS A 300 -10.78 -17.20 -2.03
C HIS A 300 -11.64 -17.51 -3.25
N ILE A 301 -11.03 -17.50 -4.46
CA ILE A 301 -11.73 -17.86 -5.71
C ILE A 301 -12.25 -19.29 -5.64
N LYS A 302 -11.48 -20.24 -5.10
CA LYS A 302 -11.91 -21.62 -4.93
C LYS A 302 -13.13 -21.75 -4.00
N LYS A 303 -13.14 -21.10 -2.83
CA LYS A 303 -14.31 -21.09 -1.93
C LYS A 303 -15.55 -20.51 -2.62
N GLN A 304 -15.40 -19.35 -3.26
CA GLN A 304 -16.49 -18.70 -4.00
C GLN A 304 -17.04 -19.57 -5.15
N LEU A 305 -16.18 -20.26 -5.90
CA LEU A 305 -16.59 -21.14 -6.99
C LEU A 305 -17.29 -22.41 -6.49
N THR A 306 -16.84 -23.00 -5.38
CA THR A 306 -17.52 -24.14 -4.73
C THR A 306 -18.92 -23.75 -4.24
N GLN A 307 -19.04 -22.60 -3.56
CA GLN A 307 -20.33 -22.09 -3.10
C GLN A 307 -21.28 -21.76 -4.27
N LEU A 308 -20.76 -21.17 -5.37
CA LEU A 308 -21.55 -20.96 -6.59
C LEU A 308 -22.02 -22.28 -7.21
N TYR A 309 -21.17 -23.31 -7.26
CA TYR A 309 -21.52 -24.63 -7.76
C TYR A 309 -22.64 -25.29 -6.93
N GLN A 310 -22.55 -25.24 -5.60
CA GLN A 310 -23.60 -25.75 -4.71
C GLN A 310 -24.94 -25.05 -4.95
N ASN A 311 -24.96 -23.71 -4.94
CA ASN A 311 -26.16 -22.91 -5.22
C ASN A 311 -26.80 -23.25 -6.58
N ILE A 312 -25.99 -23.44 -7.63
CA ILE A 312 -26.49 -23.83 -8.97
C ILE A 312 -27.09 -25.25 -8.95
N MET A 313 -26.46 -26.21 -8.26
CA MET A 313 -26.96 -27.58 -8.19
C MET A 313 -28.24 -27.70 -7.35
N GLU A 314 -28.35 -26.94 -6.26
CA GLU A 314 -29.57 -26.86 -5.46
C GLU A 314 -30.72 -26.25 -6.26
N GLN A 315 -30.49 -25.09 -6.90
CA GLN A 315 -31.50 -24.45 -7.76
C GLN A 315 -31.92 -25.36 -8.93
N LYS A 316 -30.97 -26.04 -9.58
CA LYS A 316 -31.26 -27.03 -10.64
C LYS A 316 -32.14 -28.16 -10.10
N CYS A 317 -31.79 -28.74 -8.95
CA CYS A 317 -32.57 -29.82 -8.35
C CYS A 317 -33.97 -29.36 -7.94
N ALA A 318 -34.11 -28.17 -7.34
CA ALA A 318 -35.41 -27.60 -6.98
C ALA A 318 -36.31 -27.39 -8.22
N ILE A 319 -35.75 -26.89 -9.33
CA ILE A 319 -36.45 -26.73 -10.60
C ILE A 319 -36.83 -28.10 -11.20
N GLU A 320 -35.92 -29.08 -11.20
CA GLU A 320 -36.22 -30.42 -11.73
C GLU A 320 -37.27 -31.15 -10.87
N LYS A 321 -37.26 -30.97 -9.54
CA LYS A 321 -38.31 -31.45 -8.62
C LYS A 321 -39.67 -30.81 -8.93
N GLN A 322 -39.72 -29.49 -9.13
CA GLN A 322 -40.96 -28.79 -9.54
C GLN A 322 -41.45 -29.25 -10.92
N VAL A 323 -40.56 -29.49 -11.89
CA VAL A 323 -40.93 -29.99 -13.22
C VAL A 323 -41.52 -31.41 -13.13
N LEU A 324 -40.94 -32.29 -12.29
CA LEU A 324 -41.49 -33.63 -12.05
C LEU A 324 -42.85 -33.57 -11.35
N GLN A 325 -43.01 -32.77 -10.29
CA GLN A 325 -44.31 -32.56 -9.63
C GLN A 325 -45.38 -32.06 -10.62
N ASN A 326 -45.04 -31.09 -11.48
CA ASN A 326 -45.91 -30.58 -12.55
C ASN A 326 -46.10 -31.55 -13.74
N ALA A 327 -45.41 -32.69 -13.77
CA ALA A 327 -45.68 -33.79 -14.68
C ALA A 327 -46.62 -34.82 -14.03
N LEU A 328 -46.37 -35.21 -12.77
CA LEU A 328 -47.21 -36.16 -12.05
C LEU A 328 -48.66 -35.68 -11.89
N THR A 329 -48.90 -34.37 -11.70
CA THR A 329 -50.26 -33.79 -11.68
C THR A 329 -51.02 -33.91 -13.01
N LEU A 330 -50.34 -34.20 -14.12
CA LEU A 330 -50.96 -34.48 -15.42
C LEU A 330 -51.20 -35.97 -15.68
N ALA A 331 -50.69 -36.88 -14.83
CA ALA A 331 -50.70 -38.31 -15.09
C ALA A 331 -52.11 -38.91 -15.25
N SER A 332 -53.09 -38.38 -14.52
CA SER A 332 -54.50 -38.79 -14.57
C SER A 332 -55.31 -38.16 -15.70
N ILE A 333 -54.80 -37.09 -16.33
CA ILE A 333 -55.51 -36.31 -17.36
C ILE A 333 -54.93 -36.57 -18.75
N ALA A 334 -53.61 -36.64 -18.85
CA ALA A 334 -52.85 -36.79 -20.08
C ALA A 334 -51.56 -37.62 -19.81
N PRO A 335 -51.67 -38.95 -19.72
CA PRO A 335 -50.53 -39.81 -19.40
C PRO A 335 -49.41 -39.77 -20.48
N ASP A 336 -49.76 -39.68 -21.77
CA ASP A 336 -48.78 -39.54 -22.86
C ASP A 336 -47.97 -38.23 -22.77
N GLU A 337 -48.62 -37.14 -22.33
CA GLU A 337 -47.96 -35.86 -22.05
C GLU A 337 -47.05 -35.94 -20.82
N THR A 338 -47.44 -36.73 -19.82
CA THR A 338 -46.65 -36.99 -18.62
C THR A 338 -45.39 -37.79 -18.94
N ALA A 339 -45.52 -38.85 -19.74
CA ALA A 339 -44.39 -39.63 -20.27
C ALA A 339 -43.40 -38.73 -21.03
N TYR A 340 -43.91 -37.92 -21.96
CA TYR A 340 -43.10 -36.95 -22.73
C TYR A 340 -42.38 -35.94 -21.82
N ARG A 341 -43.02 -35.44 -20.76
CA ARG A 341 -42.43 -34.48 -19.81
C ARG A 341 -41.34 -35.09 -18.93
N ILE A 342 -41.55 -36.32 -18.45
CA ILE A 342 -40.59 -37.03 -17.59
C ILE A 342 -39.38 -37.48 -18.41
N MET A 343 -39.60 -38.15 -19.55
CA MET A 343 -38.52 -38.69 -20.39
C MET A 343 -37.81 -37.64 -21.23
N ARG A 344 -38.45 -36.47 -21.49
CA ARG A 344 -37.97 -35.37 -22.35
C ARG A 344 -37.78 -35.74 -23.83
N GLU A 345 -38.15 -36.96 -24.23
CA GLU A 345 -38.13 -37.47 -25.61
C GLU A 345 -39.50 -38.10 -26.01
N PRO A 346 -39.88 -38.08 -27.30
CA PRO A 346 -41.09 -38.74 -27.80
C PRO A 346 -40.94 -40.26 -27.85
N GLY A 347 -42.05 -40.98 -28.08
CA GLY A 347 -42.04 -42.45 -28.20
C GLY A 347 -42.16 -43.19 -26.87
N TYR A 348 -42.65 -42.53 -25.81
CA TYR A 348 -43.06 -43.18 -24.56
C TYR A 348 -44.52 -42.85 -24.27
N THR A 349 -45.27 -43.84 -23.82
CA THR A 349 -46.62 -43.69 -23.25
C THR A 349 -46.55 -43.96 -21.74
N ALA A 350 -47.59 -43.59 -21.01
CA ALA A 350 -47.75 -43.99 -19.61
C ALA A 350 -49.08 -44.70 -19.40
N VAL A 351 -49.09 -45.68 -18.50
CA VAL A 351 -50.30 -46.39 -18.07
C VAL A 351 -50.44 -46.17 -16.56
N LEU A 352 -51.58 -45.61 -16.16
CA LEU A 352 -51.95 -45.41 -14.76
C LEU A 352 -52.42 -46.74 -14.15
N SER A 353 -51.97 -47.08 -12.95
CA SER A 353 -52.38 -48.30 -12.24
C SER A 353 -52.36 -48.09 -10.73
N GLY A 354 -53.48 -47.60 -10.19
CA GLY A 354 -53.56 -47.14 -8.81
C GLY A 354 -52.65 -45.93 -8.58
N GLU A 355 -51.82 -46.01 -7.55
CA GLU A 355 -50.84 -44.97 -7.18
C GLU A 355 -49.50 -45.11 -7.94
N ALA A 356 -49.41 -46.05 -8.89
CA ALA A 356 -48.24 -46.29 -9.73
C ALA A 356 -48.47 -45.80 -11.18
N LEU A 357 -47.38 -45.34 -11.79
CA LEU A 357 -47.31 -44.93 -13.19
C LEU A 357 -46.31 -45.81 -13.95
N HIS A 358 -46.79 -46.59 -14.90
CA HIS A 358 -45.97 -47.43 -15.76
C HIS A 358 -45.59 -46.67 -17.04
N LEU A 359 -44.35 -46.20 -17.15
CA LEU A 359 -43.80 -45.64 -18.39
C LEU A 359 -43.40 -46.79 -19.32
N VAL A 360 -43.92 -46.79 -20.55
CA VAL A 360 -43.68 -47.85 -21.54
C VAL A 360 -42.97 -47.24 -22.75
N LYS A 361 -41.79 -47.77 -23.10
CA LYS A 361 -41.08 -47.34 -24.32
C LYS A 361 -41.69 -48.01 -25.55
N CYS A 362 -42.07 -47.20 -26.54
CA CYS A 362 -42.68 -47.65 -27.79
C CYS A 362 -41.64 -47.88 -28.89
N ILE A 363 -41.94 -48.79 -29.82
CA ILE A 363 -41.08 -49.12 -30.97
C ILE A 363 -41.17 -48.00 -32.02
N SER A 364 -40.04 -47.53 -32.54
CA SER A 364 -40.02 -46.53 -33.62
C SER A 364 -40.36 -47.16 -34.97
N VAL A 365 -41.21 -46.52 -35.77
CA VAL A 365 -41.73 -47.05 -37.05
C VAL A 365 -41.89 -45.94 -38.09
N GLU A 366 -41.62 -46.23 -39.37
CA GLU A 366 -41.81 -45.27 -40.47
C GLU A 366 -43.30 -45.11 -40.83
N CYS A 367 -43.73 -43.89 -41.16
CA CYS A 367 -45.13 -43.60 -41.51
C CYS A 367 -45.22 -42.70 -42.74
N LYS A 368 -46.26 -42.87 -43.56
CA LYS A 368 -46.55 -41.96 -44.69
C LYS A 368 -47.72 -41.06 -44.33
N LEU A 369 -47.66 -39.78 -44.66
CA LEU A 369 -48.77 -38.86 -44.45
C LEU A 369 -49.98 -39.27 -45.31
N ARG A 370 -51.19 -39.28 -44.73
CA ARG A 370 -52.42 -39.72 -45.39
C ARG A 370 -53.37 -38.53 -45.61
N HIS A 371 -53.94 -38.42 -46.81
CA HIS A 371 -54.96 -37.42 -47.07
C HIS A 371 -56.30 -37.82 -46.44
N GLU A 372 -57.03 -36.81 -45.97
CA GLU A 372 -58.37 -36.88 -45.41
C GLU A 372 -59.15 -35.64 -45.85
N GLU A 373 -60.45 -35.79 -46.07
CA GLU A 373 -61.34 -34.66 -46.37
C GLU A 373 -61.68 -33.85 -45.11
N HIS A 374 -61.60 -34.49 -43.94
CA HIS A 374 -61.89 -33.92 -42.63
C HIS A 374 -60.61 -33.60 -41.86
N CYS A 375 -60.66 -32.58 -40.99
CA CYS A 375 -59.52 -32.22 -40.15
C CYS A 375 -59.54 -32.98 -38.81
N TYR A 376 -58.34 -33.30 -38.32
CA TYR A 376 -58.12 -34.06 -37.08
C TYR A 376 -57.07 -33.36 -36.20
N THR A 377 -57.15 -33.59 -34.89
CA THR A 377 -56.21 -33.03 -33.89
C THR A 377 -54.87 -33.78 -33.87
N GLU A 378 -54.88 -35.01 -34.37
CA GLU A 378 -53.76 -35.92 -34.60
C GLU A 378 -53.50 -36.06 -36.10
N LEU A 379 -52.25 -36.34 -36.48
CA LEU A 379 -51.82 -36.30 -37.87
C LEU A 379 -52.22 -37.61 -38.60
N PRO A 380 -53.08 -37.59 -39.63
CA PRO A 380 -53.49 -38.80 -40.34
C PRO A 380 -52.33 -39.42 -41.12
N VAL A 381 -52.08 -40.72 -40.93
CA VAL A 381 -50.95 -41.46 -41.52
C VAL A 381 -51.37 -42.86 -42.00
N THR A 382 -50.48 -43.51 -42.76
CA THR A 382 -50.50 -44.95 -43.01
C THR A 382 -49.23 -45.62 -42.47
N HIS A 383 -49.42 -46.81 -41.89
CA HIS A 383 -48.37 -47.73 -41.45
C HIS A 383 -48.83 -49.16 -41.76
N ALA A 384 -47.95 -50.01 -42.29
CA ALA A 384 -48.28 -51.39 -42.70
C ALA A 384 -49.57 -51.52 -43.55
N ASN A 385 -49.80 -50.58 -44.48
CA ASN A 385 -51.01 -50.42 -45.30
C ASN A 385 -52.34 -50.25 -44.53
N GLN A 386 -52.30 -50.02 -43.22
CA GLN A 386 -53.45 -49.66 -42.39
C GLN A 386 -53.45 -48.16 -42.09
N SER A 387 -54.65 -47.60 -41.86
CA SER A 387 -54.85 -46.21 -41.46
C SER A 387 -54.62 -46.02 -39.96
N PHE A 388 -53.76 -45.08 -39.60
CA PHE A 388 -53.53 -44.67 -38.22
C PHE A 388 -53.56 -43.14 -38.12
N PHE A 389 -53.53 -42.64 -36.89
CA PHE A 389 -53.31 -41.24 -36.55
C PHE A 389 -52.08 -41.14 -35.65
N LEU A 390 -51.29 -40.09 -35.81
CA LEU A 390 -50.07 -39.85 -35.05
C LEU A 390 -50.28 -38.68 -34.09
N GLN A 391 -50.29 -38.96 -32.79
CA GLN A 391 -50.51 -37.96 -31.75
C GLN A 391 -49.51 -36.80 -31.86
N PRO A 392 -49.95 -35.54 -31.64
CA PRO A 392 -49.03 -34.42 -31.53
C PRO A 392 -48.11 -34.57 -30.30
N ARG A 393 -46.89 -34.05 -30.40
CA ARG A 393 -45.82 -34.07 -29.39
C ARG A 393 -45.30 -35.47 -29.00
N SER A 394 -46.12 -36.37 -28.47
CA SER A 394 -45.72 -37.73 -28.04
C SER A 394 -45.26 -38.63 -29.19
N ARG A 395 -45.81 -38.44 -30.40
CA ARG A 395 -45.59 -39.26 -31.61
C ARG A 395 -46.02 -40.74 -31.47
N ILE A 396 -47.03 -41.01 -30.64
CA ILE A 396 -47.66 -42.33 -30.53
C ILE A 396 -48.66 -42.52 -31.69
N LEU A 397 -48.77 -43.75 -32.20
CA LEU A 397 -49.79 -44.13 -33.18
C LEU A 397 -51.07 -44.61 -32.50
N THR A 398 -52.20 -44.03 -32.88
CA THR A 398 -53.55 -44.42 -32.47
C THR A 398 -54.36 -44.90 -33.68
N LYS A 399 -55.32 -45.81 -33.46
CA LYS A 399 -56.23 -46.29 -34.54
C LYS A 399 -57.34 -45.29 -34.88
N THR A 400 -57.63 -44.38 -33.95
CA THR A 400 -58.67 -43.35 -34.04
C THR A 400 -58.05 -41.95 -33.88
N GLY A 401 -58.70 -40.95 -34.45
CA GLY A 401 -58.34 -39.54 -34.32
C GLY A 401 -59.56 -38.68 -33.94
N THR A 402 -59.29 -37.58 -33.26
CA THR A 402 -60.26 -36.60 -32.77
C THR A 402 -60.61 -35.62 -33.88
N LEU A 403 -61.78 -35.83 -34.49
CA LEU A 403 -62.37 -34.99 -35.53
C LEU A 403 -62.50 -33.53 -35.07
N ARG A 404 -62.21 -32.57 -35.95
CA ARG A 404 -62.27 -31.13 -35.66
C ARG A 404 -62.59 -30.30 -36.90
N ASP A 405 -63.27 -29.17 -36.70
CA ASP A 405 -63.54 -28.22 -37.78
C ASP A 405 -62.24 -27.67 -38.42
N CYS A 406 -62.23 -27.57 -39.75
CA CYS A 406 -61.10 -27.10 -40.54
C CYS A 406 -60.90 -25.57 -40.49
N ASN A 407 -60.67 -25.04 -39.28
CA ASN A 407 -60.53 -23.62 -39.01
C ASN A 407 -59.24 -23.03 -39.61
N GLN A 408 -59.35 -21.95 -40.39
CA GLN A 408 -58.21 -21.28 -41.03
C GLN A 408 -57.48 -20.29 -40.10
N LEU A 409 -58.15 -19.76 -39.06
CA LEU A 409 -57.61 -18.82 -38.08
C LEU A 409 -56.87 -19.54 -36.94
N LEU A 410 -57.41 -20.68 -36.50
CA LEU A 410 -56.84 -21.55 -35.47
C LEU A 410 -56.63 -22.98 -36.00
N PRO A 411 -55.80 -23.17 -37.04
CA PRO A 411 -55.56 -24.48 -37.64
C PRO A 411 -54.66 -25.35 -36.75
N VAL A 412 -54.77 -26.67 -36.90
CA VAL A 412 -53.84 -27.59 -36.25
C VAL A 412 -52.49 -27.54 -36.97
N MET A 413 -51.41 -27.30 -36.22
CA MET A 413 -50.04 -27.13 -36.74
C MET A 413 -49.11 -28.23 -36.22
N TYR A 414 -48.26 -28.74 -37.10
CA TYR A 414 -47.30 -29.81 -36.80
C TYR A 414 -45.90 -29.43 -37.30
N LYS A 415 -44.87 -29.70 -36.48
CA LYS A 415 -43.47 -29.56 -36.89
C LYS A 415 -43.00 -30.86 -37.54
N LEU A 416 -42.74 -30.87 -38.84
CA LEU A 416 -42.28 -32.03 -39.61
C LEU A 416 -40.92 -31.70 -40.26
N HIS A 417 -39.90 -32.53 -40.05
CA HIS A 417 -38.52 -32.30 -40.52
C HIS A 417 -37.91 -30.92 -40.15
N GLY A 418 -38.41 -30.29 -39.10
CA GLY A 418 -37.98 -28.96 -38.63
C GLY A 418 -38.88 -27.80 -39.08
N ILE A 419 -39.58 -27.97 -40.21
CA ILE A 419 -40.52 -27.01 -40.80
C ILE A 419 -41.90 -27.14 -40.12
N TRP A 420 -42.67 -26.06 -40.05
CA TRP A 420 -44.04 -26.09 -39.54
C TRP A 420 -45.05 -26.17 -40.69
N PHE A 421 -46.03 -27.04 -40.56
CA PHE A 421 -47.14 -27.20 -41.50
C PHE A 421 -48.47 -27.06 -40.77
N ARG A 422 -49.40 -26.31 -41.35
CA ARG A 422 -50.82 -26.41 -41.00
C ARG A 422 -51.53 -27.37 -41.95
N LEU A 423 -52.49 -28.14 -41.44
CA LEU A 423 -53.34 -28.99 -42.27
C LEU A 423 -54.75 -28.40 -42.34
N THR A 424 -55.17 -27.97 -43.54
CA THR A 424 -56.56 -27.61 -43.84
C THR A 424 -56.95 -28.17 -45.21
N PRO A 425 -57.69 -29.29 -45.23
CA PRO A 425 -57.39 -30.62 -45.82
C PRO A 425 -56.12 -30.88 -46.66
N LYS A 426 -55.19 -29.94 -46.82
CA LYS A 426 -53.88 -30.11 -47.47
C LYS A 426 -52.77 -29.55 -46.57
N PRO A 427 -51.54 -30.08 -46.64
CA PRO A 427 -50.41 -29.55 -45.90
C PRO A 427 -49.91 -28.24 -46.53
N ILE A 428 -49.91 -27.17 -45.75
CA ILE A 428 -49.42 -25.84 -46.14
C ILE A 428 -48.32 -25.43 -45.17
N GLU A 429 -47.14 -25.09 -45.69
CA GLU A 429 -46.02 -24.58 -44.89
C GLU A 429 -46.38 -23.24 -44.21
N VAL A 430 -45.96 -23.05 -42.96
CA VAL A 430 -46.24 -21.84 -42.16
C VAL A 430 -45.03 -21.39 -41.34
N ILE A 431 -45.04 -20.11 -40.96
CA ILE A 431 -44.08 -19.52 -40.03
C ILE A 431 -44.19 -20.23 -38.67
N ALA A 432 -43.05 -20.44 -38.00
CA ALA A 432 -43.01 -21.06 -36.68
C ALA A 432 -43.77 -20.23 -35.62
N PRO A 433 -44.59 -20.87 -34.75
CA PRO A 433 -45.18 -20.19 -33.60
C PRO A 433 -44.13 -19.60 -32.66
N ALA A 434 -44.47 -18.49 -31.98
CA ALA A 434 -43.62 -17.87 -30.98
C ALA A 434 -43.36 -18.81 -29.79
N ILE A 435 -42.14 -18.76 -29.25
CA ILE A 435 -41.70 -19.60 -28.13
C ILE A 435 -41.76 -18.77 -26.85
N LEU A 436 -42.42 -19.28 -25.81
CA LEU A 436 -42.42 -18.68 -24.47
C LEU A 436 -41.01 -18.79 -23.87
N GLN A 437 -40.47 -17.66 -23.40
CA GLN A 437 -39.17 -17.60 -22.73
C GLN A 437 -39.35 -17.48 -21.20
N PRO A 438 -38.53 -18.15 -20.37
CA PRO A 438 -38.58 -18.00 -18.92
C PRO A 438 -38.05 -16.63 -18.49
N LEU A 439 -38.78 -15.97 -17.59
CA LEU A 439 -38.41 -14.68 -16.99
C LEU A 439 -37.39 -14.87 -15.85
N SER A 440 -36.19 -15.35 -16.18
CA SER A 440 -35.12 -15.63 -15.22
C SER A 440 -33.85 -14.83 -15.52
N HIS A 441 -33.62 -13.75 -14.75
CA HIS A 441 -32.33 -13.07 -14.71
C HIS A 441 -31.51 -13.62 -13.53
N PRO A 442 -30.34 -14.25 -13.75
CA PRO A 442 -29.56 -14.82 -12.65
C PRO A 442 -28.88 -13.72 -11.82
N THR A 443 -29.23 -13.64 -10.53
CA THR A 443 -28.70 -12.64 -9.60
C THR A 443 -27.51 -13.19 -8.80
N TRP A 444 -26.39 -13.48 -9.46
CA TRP A 444 -25.11 -13.72 -8.79
C TRP A 444 -24.27 -12.43 -8.74
N GLN A 445 -23.57 -12.23 -7.62
CA GLN A 445 -22.65 -11.10 -7.43
C GLN A 445 -21.34 -11.63 -6.82
N TYR A 446 -20.21 -11.18 -7.34
CA TYR A 446 -18.89 -11.55 -6.84
C TYR A 446 -18.52 -10.74 -5.60
N SER A 447 -18.23 -11.39 -4.47
CA SER A 447 -17.67 -10.71 -3.30
C SER A 447 -16.16 -10.51 -3.47
N SER A 448 -15.74 -9.27 -3.74
CA SER A 448 -14.33 -8.88 -3.77
C SER A 448 -13.74 -8.77 -2.36
N SER A 449 -12.49 -9.20 -2.20
CA SER A 449 -11.75 -9.11 -0.93
C SER A 449 -11.13 -7.72 -0.77
N SER A 450 -11.84 -6.83 -0.08
CA SER A 450 -11.44 -5.44 0.14
C SER A 450 -10.07 -5.27 0.81
N SER A 451 -9.63 -6.24 1.62
CA SER A 451 -8.33 -6.21 2.32
C SER A 451 -7.13 -6.53 1.42
N LEU A 452 -7.32 -7.17 0.26
CA LEU A 452 -6.21 -7.73 -0.54
C LEU A 452 -5.21 -6.68 -1.04
N ALA A 453 -5.66 -5.47 -1.31
CA ALA A 453 -4.79 -4.38 -1.75
C ALA A 453 -3.89 -3.88 -0.60
N THR A 454 -4.44 -3.73 0.60
CA THR A 454 -3.81 -3.03 1.72
C THR A 454 -3.06 -3.93 2.70
N SER A 455 -3.51 -5.18 2.92
CA SER A 455 -2.92 -6.10 3.90
C SER A 455 -2.25 -7.32 3.26
N GLY A 456 -1.41 -8.01 4.03
CA GLY A 456 -0.66 -9.21 3.61
C GLY A 456 0.04 -9.86 4.80
N ILE A 457 1.08 -10.67 4.60
CA ILE A 457 1.86 -11.27 5.71
C ILE A 457 2.85 -10.31 6.40
N TYR A 458 3.10 -9.14 5.82
CA TYR A 458 3.95 -8.07 6.37
C TYR A 458 3.14 -6.79 6.53
N SER A 459 3.50 -5.97 7.52
CA SER A 459 2.87 -4.65 7.70
C SER A 459 3.31 -3.65 6.63
N THR A 460 2.55 -2.57 6.47
CA THR A 460 2.95 -1.43 5.62
C THR A 460 4.28 -0.83 6.06
N GLU A 461 4.53 -0.74 7.37
CA GLU A 461 5.77 -0.22 7.94
C GLU A 461 7.00 -1.10 7.63
N ASP A 462 6.82 -2.43 7.59
CA ASP A 462 7.86 -3.36 7.13
C ASP A 462 8.17 -3.16 5.64
N LEU A 463 7.13 -3.04 4.80
CA LEU A 463 7.27 -2.86 3.36
C LEU A 463 7.90 -1.50 2.99
N ASP A 464 7.57 -0.43 3.72
CA ASP A 464 8.16 0.88 3.53
C ASP A 464 9.62 0.92 4.00
N ARG A 465 9.97 0.23 5.11
CA ARG A 465 11.37 -0.01 5.51
C ARG A 465 12.15 -0.79 4.44
N LEU A 466 11.56 -1.83 3.86
CA LEU A 466 12.18 -2.60 2.77
C LEU A 466 12.37 -1.74 1.52
N ARG A 467 11.38 -0.93 1.14
CA ARG A 467 11.50 0.02 0.01
C ARG A 467 12.63 1.02 0.24
N ALA A 468 12.69 1.64 1.41
CA ALA A 468 13.75 2.60 1.76
C ALA A 468 15.15 1.95 1.72
N HIS A 469 15.29 0.73 2.22
CA HIS A 469 16.56 -0.02 2.18
C HIS A 469 17.00 -0.36 0.75
N ILE A 470 16.05 -0.74 -0.14
CA ILE A 470 16.33 -1.03 -1.55
C ILE A 470 16.66 0.25 -2.34
N MET A 471 15.99 1.38 -2.06
CA MET A 471 16.21 2.64 -2.78
C MET A 471 17.46 3.39 -2.31
N PHE A 472 17.85 3.28 -1.04
CA PHE A 472 18.98 4.05 -0.48
C PHE A 472 20.29 3.94 -1.29
N PRO A 473 20.74 2.76 -1.76
CA PRO A 473 21.93 2.66 -2.63
C PRO A 473 21.78 3.38 -3.99
N VAL A 474 20.56 3.48 -4.51
CA VAL A 474 20.22 4.13 -5.80
C VAL A 474 20.12 5.65 -5.63
N GLU A 475 19.55 6.11 -4.52
CA GLU A 475 19.36 7.53 -4.22
C GLU A 475 20.64 8.19 -3.68
N ARG A 476 21.48 7.44 -2.94
CA ARG A 476 22.70 7.96 -2.28
C ARG A 476 23.62 8.78 -3.21
N PRO A 477 23.94 8.37 -4.45
CA PRO A 477 24.76 9.18 -5.36
C PRO A 477 24.10 10.53 -5.70
N SER A 478 22.79 10.55 -5.91
CA SER A 478 22.01 11.75 -6.21
C SER A 478 21.90 12.69 -5.02
N ILE A 479 21.72 12.14 -3.81
CA ILE A 479 21.73 12.89 -2.54
C ILE A 479 23.11 13.51 -2.31
N VAL A 480 24.19 12.74 -2.46
CA VAL A 480 25.57 13.24 -2.29
C VAL A 480 25.93 14.31 -3.33
N ASN A 481 25.51 14.15 -4.59
CA ASN A 481 25.70 15.16 -5.64
C ASN A 481 24.91 16.45 -5.33
N THR A 482 23.66 16.33 -4.87
CA THR A 482 22.84 17.47 -4.44
C THR A 482 23.47 18.21 -3.26
N LEU A 483 24.00 17.48 -2.26
CA LEU A 483 24.70 18.07 -1.13
C LEU A 483 26.02 18.72 -1.52
N ALA A 484 26.79 18.13 -2.45
CA ALA A 484 28.00 18.74 -2.99
C ALA A 484 27.69 20.04 -3.74
N ARG A 485 26.64 20.07 -4.57
CA ARG A 485 26.16 21.29 -5.24
C ARG A 485 25.77 22.38 -4.24
N GLY A 486 25.03 22.02 -3.17
CA GLY A 486 24.67 22.94 -2.09
C GLY A 486 25.89 23.48 -1.32
N ALA A 487 26.86 22.63 -1.00
CA ALA A 487 28.12 23.03 -0.38
C ALA A 487 28.98 23.92 -1.29
N MET A 488 28.83 23.80 -2.61
CA MET A 488 29.41 24.70 -3.62
C MET A 488 28.58 25.98 -3.84
N GLY A 489 27.52 26.22 -3.06
CA GLY A 489 26.71 27.45 -3.11
C GLY A 489 25.60 27.47 -4.17
N ASN A 490 25.26 26.33 -4.78
CA ASN A 490 24.11 26.23 -5.69
C ASN A 490 22.81 26.00 -4.92
N GLU A 491 21.68 26.44 -5.46
CA GLU A 491 20.38 26.21 -4.84
C GLU A 491 20.01 24.72 -4.83
N ILE A 492 19.48 24.26 -3.70
CA ILE A 492 18.91 22.92 -3.53
C ILE A 492 17.41 23.01 -3.81
N HIS A 493 16.92 22.31 -4.84
CA HIS A 493 15.49 22.27 -5.15
C HIS A 493 14.68 21.69 -3.98
N ALA A 494 13.59 22.37 -3.61
CA ALA A 494 12.73 21.96 -2.51
C ALA A 494 12.21 20.52 -2.71
N GLY A 495 12.30 19.71 -1.65
CA GLY A 495 11.93 18.29 -1.66
C GLY A 495 13.06 17.31 -2.00
N SER A 496 14.23 17.77 -2.44
CA SER A 496 15.36 16.87 -2.75
C SER A 496 16.15 16.40 -1.52
N VAL A 497 16.51 17.31 -0.61
CA VAL A 497 17.15 17.00 0.69
C VAL A 497 16.71 18.04 1.73
N SER A 498 16.25 17.59 2.92
CA SER A 498 16.01 18.49 4.06
C SER A 498 17.32 18.79 4.79
N LEU A 499 17.81 20.03 4.68
CA LEU A 499 19.01 20.47 5.41
C LEU A 499 18.80 20.46 6.94
N ALA A 500 17.55 20.66 7.40
CA ALA A 500 17.19 20.57 8.81
C ALA A 500 17.36 19.15 9.39
N ASN A 501 17.29 18.11 8.56
CA ASN A 501 17.52 16.72 8.98
C ASN A 501 19.02 16.34 9.00
N LEU A 502 19.91 17.26 8.60
CA LEU A 502 21.36 17.07 8.53
C LEU A 502 22.13 17.96 9.53
N LEU A 503 21.45 18.90 10.17
CA LEU A 503 22.00 19.77 11.20
C LEU A 503 21.41 19.37 12.54
N ASP A 504 22.27 19.10 13.52
CA ASP A 504 21.83 18.81 14.88
C ASP A 504 21.19 20.05 15.53
N GLU A 505 20.28 19.82 16.48
CA GLU A 505 19.51 20.88 17.13
C GLU A 505 20.39 21.80 17.99
N GLU A 506 21.50 21.31 18.57
CA GLU A 506 22.50 22.18 19.23
C GLU A 506 23.19 23.09 18.21
N SER A 507 23.57 22.55 17.05
CA SER A 507 24.17 23.31 15.94
C SER A 507 23.22 24.38 15.40
N LEU A 508 21.93 24.07 15.20
CA LEU A 508 20.91 25.03 14.80
C LEU A 508 20.72 26.13 15.86
N ASN A 509 20.65 25.77 17.14
CA ASN A 509 20.54 26.75 18.24
C ASN A 509 21.78 27.65 18.36
N ARG A 510 22.99 27.14 18.13
CA ARG A 510 24.23 27.95 18.07
C ARG A 510 24.22 28.93 16.88
N ILE A 511 23.69 28.52 15.72
CA ILE A 511 23.52 29.41 14.57
C ILE A 511 22.51 30.52 14.89
N ALA A 512 21.36 30.17 15.47
CA ALA A 512 20.33 31.12 15.87
C ALA A 512 20.81 32.14 16.92
N ASP A 513 21.48 31.67 17.98
CA ASP A 513 22.03 32.52 19.04
C ASP A 513 23.14 33.45 18.53
N SER A 514 24.06 32.94 17.70
CA SER A 514 25.15 33.75 17.14
C SER A 514 24.66 34.78 16.12
N ALA A 515 23.67 34.44 15.28
CA ALA A 515 23.00 35.39 14.39
C ALA A 515 22.21 36.45 15.18
N GLY A 516 21.40 36.02 16.15
CA GLY A 516 20.62 36.89 17.03
C GLY A 516 21.50 37.90 17.80
N LYS A 517 22.60 37.43 18.41
CA LYS A 517 23.59 38.30 19.06
C LYS A 517 24.23 39.30 18.10
N ARG A 518 24.46 38.93 16.84
CA ARG A 518 25.05 39.81 15.82
C ARG A 518 24.08 40.92 15.39
N VAL A 519 22.80 40.58 15.18
CA VAL A 519 21.73 41.54 14.90
C VAL A 519 21.49 42.47 16.10
N TRP A 520 21.37 41.91 17.31
CA TRP A 520 21.12 42.66 18.54
C TRP A 520 22.24 43.67 18.83
N ARG A 521 23.50 43.31 18.58
CA ARG A 521 24.64 44.22 18.74
C ARG A 521 24.52 45.47 17.86
N GLY A 522 23.99 45.34 16.64
CA GLY A 522 23.71 46.47 15.74
C GLY A 522 22.66 47.42 16.33
N PHE A 523 21.51 46.88 16.77
CA PHE A 523 20.46 47.66 17.43
C PHE A 523 20.96 48.39 18.69
N VAL A 524 21.76 47.72 19.54
CA VAL A 524 22.34 48.34 20.73
C VAL A 524 23.26 49.51 20.36
N THR A 525 24.13 49.35 19.35
CA THR A 525 24.98 50.47 18.90
C THR A 525 24.17 51.66 18.37
N PHE A 526 23.12 51.42 17.59
CA PHE A 526 22.22 52.47 17.09
C PHE A 526 21.46 53.19 18.22
N GLY A 527 20.98 52.43 19.22
CA GLY A 527 20.34 52.97 20.42
C GLY A 527 21.27 53.86 21.24
N SER A 528 22.51 53.42 21.47
CA SER A 528 23.50 54.22 22.22
C SER A 528 23.89 55.54 21.54
N ALA A 529 24.04 55.52 20.21
CA ALA A 529 24.36 56.73 19.44
C ALA A 529 23.21 57.75 19.43
N SER A 530 21.97 57.29 19.19
CA SER A 530 20.79 58.15 19.18
C SER A 530 20.48 58.75 20.57
N ALA A 531 20.66 57.99 21.64
CA ALA A 531 20.52 58.49 23.02
C ALA A 531 21.52 59.61 23.34
N GLY A 532 22.78 59.50 22.91
CA GLY A 532 23.79 60.54 23.10
C GLY A 532 23.44 61.86 22.41
N VAL A 533 22.95 61.81 21.17
CA VAL A 533 22.49 63.01 20.43
C VAL A 533 21.29 63.66 21.10
N LEU A 534 20.32 62.87 21.57
CA LEU A 534 19.15 63.38 22.30
C LEU A 534 19.53 64.04 23.63
N ALA A 535 20.48 63.48 24.38
CA ALA A 535 20.97 64.08 25.62
C ALA A 535 21.60 65.47 25.38
N ILE A 536 22.44 65.61 24.35
CA ILE A 536 23.05 66.89 23.97
C ILE A 536 21.97 67.91 23.57
N PHE A 537 20.99 67.50 22.76
CA PHE A 537 19.87 68.35 22.35
C PHE A 537 19.05 68.85 23.56
N ILE A 538 18.77 67.99 24.54
CA ILE A 538 18.05 68.34 25.77
C ILE A 538 18.86 69.35 26.60
N ILE A 539 20.17 69.15 26.77
CA ILE A 539 21.05 70.07 27.51
C ILE A 539 21.07 71.47 26.87
N ILE A 540 21.12 71.56 25.54
CA ILE A 540 21.05 72.84 24.83
C ILE A 540 19.68 73.50 25.05
N ARG A 541 18.59 72.72 24.99
CA ARG A 541 17.21 73.18 25.24
C ARG A 541 17.02 73.74 26.66
N THR A 542 17.52 73.07 27.69
CA THR A 542 17.41 73.54 29.09
C THR A 542 18.33 74.75 29.34
N THR A 543 19.53 74.76 28.79
CA THR A 543 20.46 75.91 28.91
C THR A 543 19.82 77.18 28.33
N LYS A 544 19.21 77.09 27.13
CA LYS A 544 18.44 78.21 26.56
C LYS A 544 17.28 78.63 27.47
N LEU A 545 16.49 77.68 27.97
CA LEU A 545 15.33 77.98 28.82
C LEU A 545 15.72 78.79 30.07
N VAL A 546 16.85 78.45 30.71
CA VAL A 546 17.34 79.16 31.90
C VAL A 546 17.75 80.60 31.56
N ILE A 547 18.47 80.79 30.44
CA ILE A 547 18.90 82.13 29.98
C ILE A 547 17.67 82.98 29.61
N ASP A 548 16.75 82.45 28.81
CA ASP A 548 15.50 83.12 28.44
C ASP A 548 14.72 83.53 29.71
N THR A 549 14.57 82.62 30.69
CA THR A 549 13.85 82.89 31.95
C THR A 549 14.53 83.98 32.79
N MET A 550 15.87 84.02 32.84
CA MET A 550 16.59 85.08 33.55
C MET A 550 16.41 86.45 32.89
N ILE A 551 16.47 86.53 31.55
CA ILE A 551 16.27 87.78 30.79
C ILE A 551 14.82 88.27 30.96
N HIS A 552 13.83 87.38 30.80
CA HIS A 552 12.42 87.69 31.01
C HIS A 552 12.13 88.13 32.46
N GLY A 553 12.74 87.46 33.45
CA GLY A 553 12.61 87.80 34.87
C GLY A 553 13.18 89.17 35.19
N TYR A 554 14.35 89.51 34.64
CA TYR A 554 14.93 90.85 34.77
C TYR A 554 14.03 91.93 34.15
N ALA A 555 13.52 91.71 32.94
CA ALA A 555 12.65 92.65 32.24
C ALA A 555 11.28 92.87 32.94
N LEU A 556 10.74 91.85 33.61
CA LEU A 556 9.53 91.99 34.44
C LEU A 556 9.83 92.68 35.77
N HIS A 557 10.97 92.38 36.40
CA HIS A 557 11.36 92.97 37.67
C HIS A 557 11.57 94.49 37.56
N THR A 558 12.16 94.98 36.47
CA THR A 558 12.35 96.44 36.26
C THR A 558 11.05 97.20 36.01
N MET A 559 10.00 96.53 35.51
CA MET A 559 8.68 97.12 35.22
C MET A 559 7.67 96.99 36.38
N TYR A 560 7.71 95.88 37.11
CA TYR A 560 6.67 95.50 38.10
C TYR A 560 7.21 95.20 39.51
N GLY A 561 8.53 95.32 39.74
CA GLY A 561 9.17 95.02 41.02
C GLY A 561 8.97 93.59 41.51
N TRP A 562 9.07 93.38 42.82
CA TRP A 562 8.63 92.14 43.48
C TRP A 562 7.11 92.07 43.54
N SER A 563 6.49 91.58 42.46
CA SER A 563 5.07 91.23 42.41
C SER A 563 4.84 89.89 41.72
N LEU A 564 3.63 89.34 41.86
CA LEU A 564 3.26 87.99 41.38
C LEU A 564 3.51 87.78 39.87
N HIS A 565 3.57 88.87 39.10
CA HIS A 565 3.84 88.88 37.65
C HIS A 565 5.17 88.21 37.26
N LEU A 566 6.16 88.18 38.16
CA LEU A 566 7.46 87.53 37.93
C LEU A 566 7.36 86.04 37.54
N ILE A 567 6.27 85.35 37.94
CA ILE A 567 6.00 83.95 37.53
C ILE A 567 5.83 83.84 36.00
N GLY A 568 5.38 84.91 35.33
CA GLY A 568 5.25 84.98 33.87
C GLY A 568 6.56 84.84 33.10
N ALA A 569 7.72 85.05 33.75
CA ALA A 569 9.05 84.97 33.14
C ALA A 569 9.41 83.58 32.56
N ILE A 570 8.77 82.52 33.07
CA ILE A 570 8.95 81.14 32.62
C ILE A 570 8.40 80.93 31.20
N TRP A 571 7.49 81.79 30.75
CA TRP A 571 6.83 81.68 29.44
C TRP A 571 7.04 82.97 28.64
N GLY A 572 7.87 82.93 27.59
CA GLY A 572 8.19 84.11 26.79
C GLY A 572 6.95 84.82 26.22
N SER A 573 5.92 84.08 25.82
CA SER A 573 4.63 84.64 25.36
C SER A 573 3.90 85.44 26.44
N VAL A 574 3.91 84.96 27.69
CA VAL A 574 3.30 85.66 28.84
C VAL A 574 4.15 86.85 29.24
N THR A 575 5.48 86.73 29.20
CA THR A 575 6.40 87.84 29.45
C THR A 575 6.18 88.98 28.46
N HIS A 576 6.12 88.67 27.15
CA HIS A 576 5.90 89.68 26.11
C HIS A 576 4.53 90.34 26.23
N LEU A 577 3.49 89.59 26.63
CA LEU A 577 2.16 90.14 26.92
C LEU A 577 2.19 91.09 28.13
N LEU A 578 2.87 90.73 29.22
CA LEU A 578 3.01 91.57 30.42
C LEU A 578 3.84 92.82 30.14
N LEU A 579 4.93 92.72 29.37
CA LEU A 579 5.72 93.87 28.93
C LEU A 579 4.89 94.83 28.06
N HIS A 580 4.09 94.30 27.12
CA HIS A 580 3.22 95.12 26.28
C HIS A 580 2.07 95.78 27.09
N LEU A 581 1.53 95.10 28.10
CA LEU A 581 0.54 95.67 29.03
C LEU A 581 1.15 96.76 29.92
N GLY A 582 2.39 96.61 30.38
CA GLY A 582 3.12 97.63 31.13
C GLY A 582 3.44 98.86 30.27
N ASN A 583 3.95 98.64 29.07
CA ASN A 583 4.37 99.73 28.17
C ASN A 583 3.19 100.56 27.62
N ARG A 584 1.96 100.01 27.62
CA ARG A 584 0.73 100.77 27.30
C ARG A 584 0.43 101.93 28.26
N ARG A 585 1.18 102.10 29.35
CA ARG A 585 1.00 103.20 30.32
C ARG A 585 1.73 104.50 29.96
N ASN A 586 2.41 104.58 28.81
CA ASN A 586 3.11 105.81 28.38
C ASN A 586 3.05 105.97 26.83
N PRO A 587 2.28 106.91 26.26
CA PRO A 587 2.04 106.99 24.82
C PRO A 587 3.00 107.93 24.06
N ARG A 588 3.70 107.41 23.04
CA ARG A 588 4.24 108.16 21.89
C ARG A 588 4.13 107.30 20.60
N PRO A 589 3.72 107.85 19.43
CA PRO A 589 3.50 107.09 18.19
C PRO A 589 4.58 107.32 17.09
N GLN A 590 4.32 106.76 15.89
CA GLN A 590 5.10 106.81 14.63
C GLN A 590 6.35 105.89 14.60
N GLU A 591 6.40 104.89 13.70
CA GLU A 591 6.83 104.91 12.25
C GLU A 591 8.38 104.89 12.12
N ASP A 592 9.03 104.19 11.18
CA ASP A 592 8.61 103.86 9.80
C ASP A 592 9.38 102.64 9.19
N THR A 593 9.04 102.28 7.93
CA THR A 593 9.89 101.63 6.87
C THR A 593 9.64 100.15 6.47
N ASN A 594 9.66 99.89 5.13
CA ASN A 594 9.45 98.60 4.45
C ASN A 594 10.66 98.18 3.56
N ALA A 595 10.84 96.87 3.31
CA ALA A 595 11.46 96.21 2.12
C ALA A 595 11.22 94.68 2.21
N GLU A 596 10.78 93.88 1.23
CA GLU A 596 11.16 93.66 -0.20
C GLU A 596 12.42 92.76 -0.39
N THR A 597 12.49 91.68 -1.22
CA THR A 597 11.51 90.82 -1.97
C THR A 597 12.19 89.43 -2.33
N PRO A 598 11.73 88.49 -3.23
CA PRO A 598 12.03 87.03 -3.14
C PRO A 598 12.70 86.36 -4.39
N SER A 599 12.19 85.19 -4.84
CA SER A 599 12.54 84.35 -6.05
C SER A 599 13.76 83.39 -5.98
N GLU A 600 13.87 82.24 -6.69
CA GLU A 600 12.97 81.41 -7.54
C GLU A 600 13.53 79.93 -7.62
N ALA A 601 12.73 78.85 -7.71
CA ALA A 601 12.26 78.03 -8.89
C ALA A 601 13.36 77.24 -9.68
N VAL A 602 13.15 76.14 -10.45
CA VAL A 602 12.02 75.41 -11.12
C VAL A 602 12.28 73.86 -10.96
N GLY A 603 11.55 72.78 -11.34
CA GLY A 603 10.41 72.40 -12.23
C GLY A 603 10.89 71.87 -13.62
N PRO A 604 10.24 70.90 -14.35
CA PRO A 604 8.96 70.17 -14.20
C PRO A 604 9.16 68.65 -13.86
N SER A 605 8.61 67.52 -14.41
CA SER A 605 7.72 67.13 -15.55
C SER A 605 7.05 65.72 -15.38
N ALA A 606 6.44 65.11 -16.44
CA ALA A 606 5.70 63.81 -16.49
C ALA A 606 5.75 63.22 -17.96
N PRO A 607 4.90 62.29 -18.55
CA PRO A 607 3.60 61.68 -18.12
C PRO A 607 3.20 60.20 -18.59
N LEU A 608 2.06 59.69 -18.06
CA LEU A 608 0.95 58.85 -18.66
C LEU A 608 1.09 57.40 -19.26
N SER A 609 0.11 56.51 -18.90
CA SER A 609 -0.74 55.62 -19.76
C SER A 609 -1.00 54.13 -19.32
N THR A 610 -2.04 53.48 -19.88
CA THR A 610 -2.71 52.18 -19.55
C THR A 610 -3.22 51.48 -20.85
N PRO A 611 -3.53 50.15 -20.97
CA PRO A 611 -4.77 49.49 -20.43
C PRO A 611 -4.73 47.93 -20.21
N GLU A 612 -5.93 47.34 -19.93
CA GLU A 612 -6.53 45.97 -20.15
C GLU A 612 -5.64 44.70 -20.40
N ASP A 613 -5.97 43.48 -19.92
CA ASP A 613 -7.13 42.63 -20.32
C ASP A 613 -7.39 41.39 -19.36
N GLU A 614 -8.43 40.57 -19.58
CA GLU A 614 -8.76 39.29 -18.86
C GLU A 614 -8.63 38.03 -19.80
N PRO A 615 -8.69 36.74 -19.35
CA PRO A 615 -9.99 36.05 -19.27
C PRO A 615 -10.17 34.78 -18.37
N SER A 616 -11.43 34.52 -17.96
CA SER A 616 -12.14 33.20 -18.03
C SER A 616 -11.96 32.02 -17.01
N THR A 617 -12.97 31.87 -16.14
CA THR A 617 -13.82 30.66 -15.86
C THR A 617 -13.28 29.26 -15.51
N SER A 618 -13.81 28.66 -14.42
CA SER A 618 -14.80 27.54 -14.48
C SER A 618 -15.36 27.09 -13.09
N HIS A 619 -16.46 26.33 -13.10
CA HIS A 619 -17.38 25.94 -12.00
C HIS A 619 -17.90 24.50 -12.25
N PRO A 620 -18.72 23.83 -11.38
CA PRO A 620 -18.91 23.92 -9.92
C PRO A 620 -18.95 22.49 -9.25
N SER A 621 -19.60 22.38 -8.08
CA SER A 621 -19.81 21.15 -7.28
C SER A 621 -21.05 20.31 -7.65
N SER A 622 -21.20 19.16 -6.99
CA SER A 622 -22.21 18.10 -7.20
C SER A 622 -23.63 18.39 -6.70
N GLU A 623 -24.64 17.69 -7.27
CA GLU A 623 -25.88 17.35 -6.55
C GLU A 623 -26.40 15.94 -6.91
N ASN A 624 -27.49 15.50 -6.25
CA ASN A 624 -27.90 14.10 -6.08
C ASN A 624 -28.76 13.53 -7.22
N LEU A 625 -28.80 12.19 -7.33
CA LEU A 625 -29.88 11.48 -8.00
C LEU A 625 -30.27 10.19 -7.25
N HIS A 626 -31.57 9.90 -7.21
CA HIS A 626 -32.16 8.78 -6.45
C HIS A 626 -33.15 8.02 -7.36
N PRO A 627 -33.01 6.69 -7.55
CA PRO A 627 -33.96 5.89 -8.33
C PRO A 627 -34.90 5.07 -7.42
N SER A 628 -36.19 5.09 -7.70
CA SER A 628 -37.24 4.36 -6.97
C SER A 628 -37.61 3.01 -7.61
N HIS A 629 -38.36 2.19 -6.87
CA HIS A 629 -38.73 0.81 -7.23
C HIS A 629 -39.55 0.68 -8.52
N VAL A 630 -39.39 -0.46 -9.21
CA VAL A 630 -40.25 -0.93 -10.30
C VAL A 630 -40.65 -2.39 -10.03
N HIS A 631 -41.95 -2.70 -10.10
CA HIS A 631 -42.45 -4.08 -10.08
C HIS A 631 -42.39 -4.72 -11.48
N PRO A 632 -42.13 -6.03 -11.60
CA PRO A 632 -42.07 -6.71 -12.90
C PRO A 632 -43.47 -6.85 -13.53
N SER A 633 -43.60 -6.43 -14.78
CA SER A 633 -44.78 -6.68 -15.62
C SER A 633 -44.47 -7.72 -16.68
N VAL A 634 -45.43 -8.62 -16.96
CA VAL A 634 -45.26 -9.66 -17.98
C VAL A 634 -45.43 -9.03 -19.37
N ILE A 635 -44.33 -8.86 -20.09
CA ILE A 635 -44.34 -8.30 -21.45
C ILE A 635 -44.68 -9.41 -22.45
N LEU A 636 -45.93 -9.45 -22.91
CA LEU A 636 -46.26 -10.10 -24.18
C LEU A 636 -45.63 -9.28 -25.31
N SER A 637 -44.71 -9.87 -26.08
CA SER A 637 -43.99 -9.18 -27.15
C SER A 637 -44.97 -8.61 -28.19
N LYS A 638 -45.01 -7.29 -28.34
CA LYS A 638 -45.85 -6.63 -29.36
C LYS A 638 -45.49 -7.16 -30.75
N ILE A 639 -46.49 -7.64 -31.47
CA ILE A 639 -46.36 -7.99 -32.89
C ILE A 639 -46.03 -6.71 -33.66
N ASN A 640 -44.91 -6.70 -34.39
CA ASN A 640 -44.47 -5.54 -35.14
C ASN A 640 -45.22 -5.49 -36.48
N GLU A 641 -46.34 -4.76 -36.53
CA GLU A 641 -47.29 -4.76 -37.64
C GLU A 641 -46.78 -3.95 -38.85
N LYS A 642 -45.76 -4.51 -39.53
CA LYS A 642 -45.41 -4.27 -40.94
C LYS A 642 -44.30 -5.23 -41.41
N GLN A 643 -44.71 -6.42 -41.85
CA GLN A 643 -43.97 -7.16 -42.88
C GLN A 643 -44.82 -7.19 -44.15
N SER A 644 -44.17 -6.96 -45.29
CA SER A 644 -44.78 -7.13 -46.61
C SER A 644 -45.16 -8.60 -46.83
N ALA A 645 -46.23 -8.83 -47.61
CA ALA A 645 -46.72 -10.18 -47.88
C ALA A 645 -45.62 -11.03 -48.55
N PRO A 646 -45.17 -12.14 -47.93
CA PRO A 646 -44.21 -13.04 -48.56
C PRO A 646 -44.87 -13.83 -49.68
N ALA A 647 -44.08 -14.25 -50.66
CA ALA A 647 -44.56 -14.94 -51.85
C ALA A 647 -45.20 -16.30 -51.53
N ILE A 648 -46.28 -16.61 -52.27
CA ILE A 648 -46.82 -17.94 -52.61
C ILE A 648 -46.39 -19.06 -51.64
N TYR A 649 -47.22 -19.33 -50.62
CA TYR A 649 -47.09 -20.52 -49.77
C TYR A 649 -46.97 -21.78 -50.62
N LYS A 650 -45.89 -22.55 -50.42
CA LYS A 650 -45.73 -23.84 -51.10
C LYS A 650 -46.76 -24.84 -50.57
N THR A 651 -47.63 -25.29 -51.46
CA THR A 651 -48.49 -26.45 -51.23
C THR A 651 -47.73 -27.72 -51.55
N TYR A 652 -47.58 -28.61 -50.57
CA TYR A 652 -46.90 -29.89 -50.72
C TYR A 652 -47.90 -30.99 -51.06
N THR A 653 -47.47 -32.01 -51.79
CA THR A 653 -48.26 -33.23 -51.97
C THR A 653 -48.03 -34.19 -50.80
N TYR A 654 -48.99 -35.07 -50.54
CA TYR A 654 -48.86 -36.07 -49.47
C TYR A 654 -47.70 -37.06 -49.70
N SER A 655 -47.32 -37.27 -50.97
CA SER A 655 -46.14 -38.04 -51.40
C SER A 655 -44.81 -37.42 -50.98
N ASP A 656 -44.73 -36.10 -50.81
CA ASP A 656 -43.48 -35.39 -50.50
C ASP A 656 -43.12 -35.48 -49.00
N LEU A 657 -44.07 -35.89 -48.15
CA LEU A 657 -43.98 -35.83 -46.68
C LEU A 657 -43.90 -37.22 -46.04
N MET A 658 -42.88 -37.98 -46.41
CA MET A 658 -42.50 -39.26 -45.78
C MET A 658 -41.92 -39.04 -44.39
N LEU A 659 -42.52 -39.59 -43.32
CA LEU A 659 -42.03 -39.45 -41.94
C LEU A 659 -41.00 -40.53 -41.63
N ARG A 660 -39.72 -40.16 -41.68
CA ARG A 660 -38.60 -41.02 -41.24
C ARG A 660 -38.32 -40.85 -39.74
N PRO A 661 -37.70 -41.86 -39.08
CA PRO A 661 -37.22 -41.74 -37.71
C PRO A 661 -36.05 -40.74 -37.61
N ARG A 662 -35.91 -40.16 -36.42
CA ARG A 662 -34.65 -39.68 -35.84
C ARG A 662 -34.54 -40.26 -34.44
#